data_AF-A0A0W0VDP4-F1
#
_entry.id   AF-A0A0W0VDP4-F1
#
_cell.length_a   1.000
_cell.length_b   1.000
_cell.length_c   1.000
_cell.angle_alpha   90.00
_cell.angle_beta   90.00
_cell.angle_gamma   90.00
#
_symmetry.space_group_name_H-M   'P 1'
#
loop_
_entity.id
_entity.type
_entity.pdbx_description
1 polymer ?
#
loop_
_entity_poly.entity_id
_entity_poly.type
_entity_poly.pdbx_seq_one_letter_code
_entity_poly.pdbx_strand_id
1 'polypeptide(L)'
;MTIVYKGTELTKIRAKTAGKNQSSVDGFYRDSDSNEYFIKKPKDKNELFTELFAGLVLNRFKVLIQELIKEGKLPPGSADSLVTADWIKFEDGSYGLIQPKVDFTPLYKIIGTGNSSGSDRDALYEILNGPASYMRLKSVGDYFGLSISLLFSLVIGAYSVHSSNMIVKEGDPLGYRPKQFGRIDWGDGWRHYGAPENNRDILSPYEYQGLAIWKRVTKNYISNYKNLPGVFASIGQKAKLFVDAMTKKAQASNPESSMESVLTGIISQALAQIPADFVSEEQKKSLAAYMHIPSFASIQFDGNVEAVAKDFARVMQVRFEQAENLRNYQVAQSSTPVAEEDLFQSILFNPNSGPANASQKTNAKTVLKLDGTLSLPAIAEAWTTDLALAKAAEIDFSEIQLHALIERFNSYIEAIAAHAEASNFWQKNRSEDDGIPANHNMLSPHHDGNNGLQYGHAFVPQYRESTILCRLLTLNPQNQGAIRIKPYEEPSRLFSSEHEESVWNILQTISLAGLDIFTSVRAVKKLQEDNSSDLTSQENIAISINNLKQALQTLKESHGKLLKLFEHSEEASFPEYDSLFFYPISDKELALMNGAQLATICLEELNASQPSLLIYRIVRDEQLWQKLKTALVEHRAEFLNRQDQCEKKIADLMLFRQQIQAFQIAHTAFSVEENLEQKELALHELEEMFAVLPEAFQAENNLQLIKAKEELRLLHLQAELDIHFAEFNAASFENFSQKYHSLCQFFEALPHEVQSNTRIKFNKQGLIHLAYKTMGDWMNPASLSSKISSFEQVRNTFGQVEEAPRGLIDLFQQLEKQHHIYQLLAQILPQNSPSEQLNIDITKLEECTKHLEQSLQQRFKTAVFGDLILWNALKASPLSQLSAEVVEDILALRVFHQQKLELNKENEFGEKYSASLNKFYEQAVGIRLSDKPAKQQADAILEAAHKEFSHRHDTRRLLADVLLVIATLFGGLGAIFMAARVFIQKQPAFFSKTATEREVDLRKWVNIPVEDEANTRLVSVPA
;
A
#
# COMPACT_ATOMS: atom_id res chain seq x y z
N MET A 1 19.45 34.11 5.90
CA MET A 1 19.88 33.43 4.67
C MET A 1 19.82 34.45 3.57
N THR A 2 20.97 34.98 3.20
CA THR A 2 21.12 35.89 2.07
C THR A 2 21.15 35.03 0.81
N ILE A 3 20.16 35.24 -0.07
CA ILE A 3 20.04 34.49 -1.31
C ILE A 3 20.55 35.40 -2.44
N VAL A 4 21.55 34.96 -3.18
CA VAL A 4 22.17 35.75 -4.26
C VAL A 4 21.89 35.08 -5.61
N TYR A 5 21.41 35.86 -6.58
CA TYR A 5 21.20 35.42 -7.96
C TYR A 5 21.89 36.38 -8.92
N LYS A 6 22.76 35.86 -9.78
CA LYS A 6 23.53 36.63 -10.79
C LYS A 6 24.25 37.87 -10.22
N GLY A 7 24.73 37.76 -8.97
CA GLY A 7 25.46 38.83 -8.28
C GLY A 7 24.57 39.80 -7.48
N THR A 8 23.25 39.63 -7.51
CA THR A 8 22.30 40.51 -6.80
C THR A 8 21.66 39.78 -5.62
N GLU A 9 21.59 40.45 -4.48
CA GLU A 9 20.91 39.93 -3.29
C GLU A 9 19.38 39.97 -3.45
N LEU A 10 18.72 38.89 -3.07
CA LEU A 10 17.28 38.70 -3.14
C LEU A 10 16.65 38.72 -1.76
N THR A 11 15.64 39.57 -1.58
CA THR A 11 14.86 39.65 -0.33
C THR A 11 13.53 38.91 -0.48
N LYS A 12 13.20 38.02 0.47
CA LYS A 12 11.91 37.30 0.47
C LYS A 12 10.76 38.26 0.78
N ILE A 13 9.80 38.37 -0.13
CA ILE A 13 8.65 39.28 0.01
C ILE A 13 7.34 38.56 0.36
N ARG A 14 7.21 37.28 0.01
CA ARG A 14 5.99 36.50 0.30
C ARG A 14 6.28 35.00 0.39
N ALA A 15 5.66 34.29 1.32
CA ALA A 15 5.70 32.83 1.35
C ALA A 15 4.81 32.23 0.25
N LYS A 16 5.11 31.01 -0.18
CA LYS A 16 4.23 30.24 -1.07
C LYS A 16 3.05 29.71 -0.25
N THR A 17 1.82 29.87 -0.76
CA THR A 17 0.59 29.47 -0.05
C THR A 17 -0.01 28.14 -0.52
N ALA A 18 0.48 27.56 -1.62
CA ALA A 18 -0.07 26.32 -2.21
C ALA A 18 1.03 25.45 -2.88
N GLY A 19 0.72 24.19 -3.22
CA GLY A 19 1.57 23.27 -3.99
C GLY A 19 2.40 22.26 -3.17
N LYS A 20 2.83 21.16 -3.82
CA LYS A 20 3.38 19.94 -3.19
C LYS A 20 4.70 20.09 -2.41
N ASN A 21 5.48 21.13 -2.71
CA ASN A 21 6.75 21.41 -2.05
C ASN A 21 6.60 22.63 -1.11
N GLN A 22 6.99 22.42 0.16
CA GLN A 22 7.10 23.44 1.19
C GLN A 22 8.47 23.32 1.86
N SER A 23 9.44 24.04 1.32
CA SER A 23 10.73 24.31 1.98
C SER A 23 10.73 25.70 2.59
N SER A 24 11.57 25.94 3.60
CA SER A 24 11.75 27.27 4.21
C SER A 24 12.18 28.34 3.19
N VAL A 25 12.86 27.93 2.12
CA VAL A 25 13.29 28.80 1.02
C VAL A 25 12.21 29.03 -0.05
N ASP A 26 11.12 28.27 -0.05
CA ASP A 26 10.09 28.42 -1.08
C ASP A 26 9.32 29.74 -0.91
N GLY A 27 9.13 30.49 -2.00
CA GLY A 27 8.39 31.74 -1.96
C GLY A 27 8.74 32.72 -3.07
N PHE A 28 8.29 33.95 -2.89
CA PHE A 28 8.51 35.07 -3.79
C PHE A 28 9.58 35.98 -3.23
N TYR A 29 10.48 36.41 -4.10
CA TYR A 29 11.66 37.21 -3.78
C TYR A 29 11.74 38.43 -4.69
N ARG A 30 12.44 39.47 -4.25
CA ARG A 30 12.67 40.69 -5.02
C ARG A 30 14.15 41.09 -4.97
N ASP A 31 14.70 41.52 -6.09
CA ASP A 31 16.05 42.08 -6.16
C ASP A 31 16.07 43.61 -5.90
N SER A 32 17.26 44.22 -5.95
CA SER A 32 17.43 45.67 -5.78
C SER A 32 16.77 46.50 -6.88
N ASP A 33 16.57 45.92 -8.06
CA ASP A 33 15.99 46.56 -9.24
C ASP A 33 14.46 46.37 -9.31
N SER A 34 13.86 45.85 -8.24
CA SER A 34 12.44 45.53 -8.12
C SER A 34 11.93 44.41 -9.04
N ASN A 35 12.82 43.60 -9.61
CA ASN A 35 12.41 42.37 -10.30
C ASN A 35 11.96 41.32 -9.29
N GLU A 36 10.81 40.70 -9.56
CA GLU A 36 10.25 39.67 -8.69
C GLU A 36 10.51 38.26 -9.25
N TYR A 37 10.83 37.35 -8.36
CA TYR A 37 11.17 35.96 -8.66
C TYR A 37 10.35 35.01 -7.81
N PHE A 38 10.08 33.82 -8.34
CA PHE A 38 9.61 32.69 -7.58
C PHE A 38 10.75 31.68 -7.43
N ILE A 39 11.04 31.28 -6.20
CA ILE A 39 12.07 30.28 -5.88
C ILE A 39 11.37 29.05 -5.30
N LYS A 40 11.71 27.88 -5.84
CA LYS A 40 11.31 26.57 -5.31
C LYS A 40 12.51 25.64 -5.15
N LYS A 41 12.49 24.81 -4.11
CA LYS A 41 13.44 23.70 -3.90
C LYS A 41 12.70 22.36 -4.06
N PRO A 42 12.68 21.76 -5.26
CA PRO A 42 12.08 20.45 -5.48
C PRO A 42 12.65 19.38 -4.54
N LYS A 43 11.78 18.52 -4.00
CA LYS A 43 12.19 17.37 -3.18
C LYS A 43 12.78 16.25 -4.05
N ASP A 44 12.21 16.05 -5.25
CA ASP A 44 12.73 15.11 -6.22
C ASP A 44 13.93 15.72 -6.95
N LYS A 45 15.08 15.06 -6.82
CA LYS A 45 16.33 15.45 -7.44
C LYS A 45 16.32 15.28 -8.97
N ASN A 46 15.51 14.35 -9.49
CA ASN A 46 15.33 14.20 -10.93
C ASN A 46 14.53 15.38 -11.48
N GLU A 47 13.44 15.77 -10.81
CA GLU A 47 12.63 16.95 -11.15
C GLU A 47 13.45 18.24 -11.12
N LEU A 48 14.33 18.41 -10.11
CA LEU A 48 15.27 19.53 -10.03
C LEU A 48 16.14 19.64 -11.30
N PHE A 49 16.69 18.52 -11.78
CA PHE A 49 17.50 18.50 -12.99
C PHE A 49 16.66 18.70 -14.26
N THR A 50 15.57 17.96 -14.43
CA THR A 50 14.77 18.00 -15.66
C THR A 50 14.17 19.37 -15.91
N GLU A 51 13.69 20.04 -14.87
CA GLU A 51 13.12 21.38 -14.97
C GLU A 51 14.19 22.44 -15.29
N LEU A 52 15.35 22.37 -14.63
CA LEU A 52 16.48 23.26 -14.95
C LEU A 52 16.90 23.06 -16.42
N PHE A 53 17.11 21.81 -16.82
CA PHE A 53 17.60 21.50 -18.15
C PHE A 53 16.59 21.92 -19.22
N ALA A 54 15.29 21.70 -19.01
CA ALA A 54 14.24 22.25 -19.87
C ALA A 54 14.31 23.78 -19.94
N GLY A 55 14.44 24.47 -18.81
CA GLY A 55 14.56 25.92 -18.76
C GLY A 55 15.75 26.47 -19.54
N LEU A 56 16.93 25.88 -19.38
CA LEU A 56 18.16 26.28 -20.08
C LEU A 56 18.07 26.02 -21.60
N VAL A 57 17.50 24.89 -22.02
CA VAL A 57 17.29 24.58 -23.44
C VAL A 57 16.27 25.54 -24.05
N LEU A 58 15.14 25.77 -23.40
CA LEU A 58 14.10 26.69 -23.90
C LEU A 58 14.60 28.13 -23.97
N ASN A 59 15.46 28.56 -23.03
CA ASN A 59 16.11 29.87 -23.09
C ASN A 59 17.00 30.04 -24.33
N ARG A 60 17.62 28.97 -24.84
CA ARG A 60 18.34 29.00 -26.11
C ARG A 60 17.38 29.10 -27.30
N PHE A 61 16.25 28.39 -27.26
CA PHE A 61 15.21 28.55 -28.29
C PHE A 61 14.56 29.93 -28.29
N LYS A 62 14.48 30.63 -27.15
CA LYS A 62 14.02 32.03 -27.12
C LYS A 62 14.85 32.94 -28.03
N VAL A 63 16.14 32.67 -28.23
CA VAL A 63 16.97 33.43 -29.19
C VAL A 63 16.45 33.25 -30.63
N LEU A 64 16.14 32.02 -31.04
CA LEU A 64 15.52 31.73 -32.34
C LEU A 64 14.12 32.35 -32.46
N ILE A 65 13.33 32.35 -31.38
CA ILE A 65 12.03 33.03 -31.35
C ILE A 65 12.21 34.52 -31.62
N GLN A 66 13.21 35.18 -31.01
CA GLN A 66 13.48 36.60 -31.25
C GLN A 66 13.93 36.88 -32.69
N GLU A 67 14.70 35.97 -33.31
CA GLU A 67 15.03 36.06 -34.74
C GLU A 67 13.76 35.98 -35.60
N LEU A 68 12.87 35.02 -35.33
CA LEU A 68 11.60 34.86 -36.03
C LEU A 68 10.62 36.04 -35.82
N ILE A 69 10.63 36.68 -34.64
CA ILE A 69 9.88 37.91 -34.36
C ILE A 69 10.41 39.06 -35.23
N LYS A 70 11.73 39.22 -35.32
CA LYS A 70 12.35 40.27 -36.18
C LYS A 70 12.05 40.04 -37.66
N GLU A 71 11.93 38.79 -38.10
CA GLU A 71 11.50 38.42 -39.45
C GLU A 71 9.98 38.56 -39.68
N GLY A 72 9.20 38.97 -38.67
CA GLY A 72 7.74 39.12 -38.76
C GLY A 72 6.96 37.80 -38.79
N LYS A 73 7.63 36.68 -38.48
CA LYS A 73 7.04 35.31 -38.52
C LYS A 73 6.37 34.91 -37.20
N LEU A 74 6.68 35.61 -36.11
CA LEU A 74 6.05 35.40 -34.80
C LEU A 74 5.72 36.76 -34.15
N PRO A 75 4.64 36.85 -33.34
CA PRO A 75 4.29 38.11 -32.69
C PRO A 75 5.29 38.53 -31.61
N PRO A 76 5.40 39.85 -31.33
CA PRO A 76 6.12 40.36 -30.18
C PRO A 76 5.69 39.67 -28.88
N GLY A 77 6.65 39.37 -28.01
CA GLY A 77 6.40 38.70 -26.73
C GLY A 77 6.23 37.18 -26.82
N SER A 78 6.28 36.54 -28.00
CA SER A 78 6.14 35.08 -28.13
C SER A 78 7.13 34.26 -27.30
N ALA A 79 8.30 34.81 -26.99
CA ALA A 79 9.29 34.18 -26.11
C ALA A 79 8.78 34.04 -24.66
N ASP A 80 7.89 34.94 -24.22
CA ASP A 80 7.38 34.98 -22.84
C ASP A 80 6.29 33.93 -22.58
N SER A 81 5.86 33.21 -23.62
CA SER A 81 4.99 32.04 -23.49
C SER A 81 5.74 30.84 -22.89
N LEU A 82 7.07 30.88 -22.88
CA LEU A 82 7.92 29.86 -22.27
C LEU A 82 8.44 30.39 -20.93
N VAL A 83 7.71 30.15 -19.84
CA VAL A 83 8.16 30.52 -18.49
C VAL A 83 9.12 29.45 -17.99
N THR A 84 10.38 29.82 -17.82
CA THR A 84 11.49 28.88 -17.62
C THR A 84 12.20 29.14 -16.31
N ALA A 85 12.62 28.07 -15.63
CA ALA A 85 13.50 28.14 -14.47
C ALA A 85 14.98 28.30 -14.87
N ASP A 86 15.74 28.87 -13.96
CA ASP A 86 17.20 28.87 -13.88
C ASP A 86 17.61 28.27 -12.52
N TRP A 87 18.89 28.00 -12.30
CA TRP A 87 19.36 27.49 -11.01
C TRP A 87 19.70 28.62 -10.04
N ILE A 88 19.59 28.31 -8.75
CA ILE A 88 20.13 29.15 -7.67
C ILE A 88 20.82 28.27 -6.63
N LYS A 89 21.96 28.72 -6.12
CA LYS A 89 22.71 28.02 -5.06
C LYS A 89 22.42 28.65 -3.71
N PHE A 90 22.15 27.83 -2.71
CA PHE A 90 21.91 28.25 -1.34
C PHE A 90 23.20 28.24 -0.51
N GLU A 91 23.20 28.92 0.64
CA GLU A 91 24.34 28.97 1.57
C GLU A 91 24.82 27.59 2.04
N ASP A 92 23.90 26.61 2.12
CA ASP A 92 24.21 25.22 2.49
C ASP A 92 24.88 24.42 1.36
N GLY A 93 25.18 25.06 0.23
CA GLY A 93 25.78 24.45 -0.96
C GLY A 93 24.79 23.70 -1.85
N SER A 94 23.52 23.54 -1.44
CA SER A 94 22.50 22.88 -2.24
C SER A 94 21.89 23.81 -3.28
N TYR A 95 21.17 23.23 -4.25
CA TYR A 95 20.56 23.95 -5.35
C TYR A 95 19.03 24.01 -5.25
N GLY A 96 18.45 25.06 -5.85
CA GLY A 96 17.04 25.22 -6.11
C GLY A 96 16.79 25.81 -7.50
N LEU A 97 15.53 26.06 -7.81
CA LEU A 97 15.09 26.65 -9.06
C LEU A 97 14.55 28.06 -8.81
N ILE A 98 14.99 29.00 -9.62
CA ILE A 98 14.51 30.38 -9.64
C ILE A 98 13.88 30.67 -10.99
N GLN A 99 12.68 31.25 -10.99
CA GLN A 99 11.99 31.68 -12.20
C GLN A 99 11.48 33.12 -12.04
N PRO A 100 11.33 33.90 -13.11
CA PRO A 100 10.65 35.18 -13.06
C PRO A 100 9.23 35.02 -12.50
N LYS A 101 8.79 35.93 -11.64
CA LYS A 101 7.38 35.99 -11.24
C LYS A 101 6.58 36.51 -12.42
N VAL A 102 5.61 35.72 -12.85
CA VAL A 102 4.64 36.08 -13.88
C VAL A 102 3.28 36.20 -13.21
N ASP A 103 2.53 37.26 -13.51
CA ASP A 103 1.14 37.38 -13.11
C ASP A 103 0.27 36.72 -14.19
N PHE A 104 -0.54 35.75 -13.77
CA PHE A 104 -1.27 34.88 -14.69
C PHE A 104 -2.52 34.29 -14.07
N THR A 105 -3.45 33.95 -14.95
CA THR A 105 -4.60 33.11 -14.67
C THR A 105 -4.31 31.68 -15.14
N PRO A 106 -4.32 30.68 -14.24
CA PRO A 106 -4.25 29.28 -14.63
C PRO A 106 -5.37 28.90 -15.60
N LEU A 107 -5.07 28.03 -16.56
CA LEU A 107 -6.02 27.65 -17.60
C LEU A 107 -7.30 27.05 -17.01
N TYR A 108 -7.22 26.30 -15.90
CA TYR A 108 -8.40 25.68 -15.27
C TYR A 108 -9.49 26.68 -14.88
N LYS A 109 -9.11 27.93 -14.56
CA LYS A 109 -10.06 29.01 -14.26
C LYS A 109 -10.78 29.51 -15.50
N ILE A 110 -10.16 29.39 -16.67
CA ILE A 110 -10.69 29.87 -17.94
C ILE A 110 -11.59 28.80 -18.57
N ILE A 111 -11.17 27.54 -18.51
CA ILE A 111 -11.93 26.42 -19.07
C ILE A 111 -12.94 25.83 -18.08
N GLY A 112 -12.97 26.33 -16.83
CA GLY A 112 -13.92 25.90 -15.81
C GLY A 112 -13.67 24.49 -15.27
N THR A 113 -12.40 24.09 -15.16
CA THR A 113 -11.99 22.78 -14.62
C THR A 113 -11.33 22.90 -13.23
N GLY A 114 -11.65 23.97 -12.49
CA GLY A 114 -11.18 24.18 -11.12
C GLY A 114 -11.85 23.25 -10.12
N ASN A 115 -11.16 22.91 -9.03
CA ASN A 115 -11.78 22.26 -7.88
C ASN A 115 -12.70 23.23 -7.12
N SER A 116 -13.54 22.71 -6.23
CA SER A 116 -14.53 23.47 -5.45
C SER A 116 -13.94 24.63 -4.62
N SER A 117 -12.65 24.57 -4.28
CA SER A 117 -11.94 25.64 -3.56
C SER A 117 -11.34 26.73 -4.46
N GLY A 118 -11.37 26.54 -5.80
CA GLY A 118 -10.74 27.41 -6.79
C GLY A 118 -9.20 27.45 -6.74
N SER A 119 -8.58 26.64 -5.86
CA SER A 119 -7.15 26.70 -5.54
C SER A 119 -6.26 25.93 -6.51
N ASP A 120 -6.81 24.92 -7.19
CA ASP A 120 -6.14 24.12 -8.22
C ASP A 120 -7.21 23.54 -9.18
N ARG A 121 -6.78 22.88 -10.26
CA ARG A 121 -7.68 22.09 -11.12
C ARG A 121 -8.28 20.91 -10.35
N ASP A 122 -9.46 20.49 -10.77
CA ASP A 122 -9.96 19.15 -10.50
C ASP A 122 -9.43 18.20 -11.58
N ALA A 123 -8.52 17.32 -11.18
CA ALA A 123 -7.85 16.41 -12.11
C ALA A 123 -8.84 15.43 -12.76
N LEU A 124 -9.79 14.89 -12.01
CA LEU A 124 -10.76 13.91 -12.52
C LEU A 124 -11.75 14.60 -13.46
N TYR A 125 -12.25 15.78 -13.07
CA TYR A 125 -13.13 16.58 -13.92
C TYR A 125 -12.45 16.96 -15.23
N GLU A 126 -11.18 17.37 -15.20
CA GLU A 126 -10.43 17.70 -16.43
C GLU A 126 -10.12 16.47 -17.29
N ILE A 127 -9.89 15.30 -16.70
CA ILE A 127 -9.72 14.05 -17.47
C ILE A 127 -11.00 13.69 -18.21
N LEU A 128 -12.15 13.80 -17.55
CA LEU A 128 -13.45 13.41 -18.11
C LEU A 128 -14.01 14.45 -19.09
N ASN A 129 -13.88 15.73 -18.77
CA ASN A 129 -14.51 16.83 -19.51
C ASN A 129 -13.52 17.70 -20.27
N GLY A 130 -12.22 17.40 -20.20
CA GLY A 130 -11.14 18.17 -20.81
C GLY A 130 -11.36 18.48 -22.29
N PRO A 131 -11.63 17.50 -23.17
CA PRO A 131 -11.80 17.76 -24.60
C PRO A 131 -12.94 18.75 -24.93
N ALA A 132 -13.99 18.80 -24.10
CA ALA A 132 -15.09 19.77 -24.24
C ALA A 132 -14.75 21.11 -23.54
N SER A 133 -14.16 21.07 -22.35
CA SER A 133 -13.79 22.25 -21.58
C SER A 133 -12.73 23.09 -22.30
N TYR A 134 -11.75 22.45 -22.93
CA TYR A 134 -10.71 23.11 -23.70
C TYR A 134 -11.25 23.83 -24.93
N MET A 135 -12.44 23.48 -25.45
CA MET A 135 -13.09 24.23 -26.52
C MET A 135 -13.50 25.64 -26.10
N ARG A 136 -13.65 25.90 -24.79
CA ARG A 136 -13.84 27.26 -24.25
C ARG A 136 -12.65 28.17 -24.55
N LEU A 137 -11.48 27.63 -24.93
CA LEU A 137 -10.39 28.45 -25.43
C LEU A 137 -10.74 29.21 -26.72
N LYS A 138 -11.76 28.79 -27.47
CA LYS A 138 -12.29 29.56 -28.60
C LYS A 138 -12.97 30.87 -28.20
N SER A 139 -13.57 30.93 -27.00
CA SER A 139 -14.28 32.14 -26.53
C SER A 139 -13.34 33.17 -25.89
N VAL A 140 -12.03 32.88 -25.84
CA VAL A 140 -11.02 33.73 -25.20
C VAL A 140 -10.65 34.95 -26.06
N GLY A 141 -11.15 35.05 -27.29
CA GLY A 141 -10.84 36.09 -28.27
C GLY A 141 -9.50 35.84 -28.96
N ASP A 142 -8.90 36.87 -29.57
CA ASP A 142 -7.59 36.76 -30.20
C ASP A 142 -6.53 36.33 -29.18
N TYR A 143 -5.77 35.28 -29.51
CA TYR A 143 -4.72 34.78 -28.63
C TYR A 143 -3.47 34.31 -29.37
N PHE A 144 -2.37 34.24 -28.63
CA PHE A 144 -1.12 33.64 -29.10
C PHE A 144 -0.39 32.86 -28.02
N GLY A 145 0.66 32.14 -28.40
CA GLY A 145 1.54 31.44 -27.46
C GLY A 145 1.14 29.99 -27.15
N LEU A 146 -0.12 29.60 -27.38
CA LEU A 146 -0.62 28.26 -27.06
C LEU A 146 0.12 27.18 -27.87
N SER A 147 0.14 27.31 -29.19
CA SER A 147 0.81 26.34 -30.08
C SER A 147 2.34 26.36 -29.96
N ILE A 148 2.96 27.48 -29.53
CA ILE A 148 4.40 27.49 -29.19
C ILE A 148 4.65 26.69 -27.92
N SER A 149 3.83 26.90 -26.89
CA SER A 149 3.95 26.19 -25.61
C SER A 149 3.77 24.68 -25.81
N LEU A 150 2.77 24.27 -26.60
CA LEU A 150 2.51 22.87 -26.93
C LEU A 150 3.59 22.27 -27.84
N LEU A 151 4.09 23.00 -28.84
CA LEU A 151 5.20 22.55 -29.68
C LEU A 151 6.41 22.17 -28.83
N PHE A 152 6.85 23.07 -27.95
CA PHE A 152 8.01 22.81 -27.11
C PHE A 152 7.74 21.71 -26.08
N SER A 153 6.51 21.58 -25.60
CA SER A 153 6.08 20.46 -24.75
C SER A 153 6.28 19.12 -25.44
N LEU A 154 5.84 18.99 -26.69
CA LEU A 154 6.01 17.78 -27.50
C LEU A 154 7.48 17.49 -27.82
N VAL A 155 8.24 18.52 -28.19
CA VAL A 155 9.65 18.39 -28.63
C VAL A 155 10.59 17.98 -27.50
N ILE A 156 10.36 18.44 -26.26
CA ILE A 156 11.19 18.06 -25.10
C ILE A 156 10.59 16.90 -24.29
N GLY A 157 9.43 16.38 -24.71
CA GLY A 157 8.75 15.26 -24.05
C GLY A 157 8.11 15.62 -22.70
N ALA A 158 7.66 16.85 -22.53
CA ALA A 158 6.94 17.34 -21.35
C ALA A 158 5.43 17.19 -21.57
N TYR A 159 4.87 16.03 -21.29
CA TYR A 159 3.50 15.66 -21.67
C TYR A 159 2.40 16.06 -20.66
N SER A 160 2.76 16.56 -19.48
CA SER A 160 1.86 17.04 -18.43
C SER A 160 1.30 18.45 -18.73
N VAL A 161 0.75 18.65 -19.93
CA VAL A 161 0.17 19.91 -20.43
C VAL A 161 -1.26 20.17 -19.89
N HIS A 162 -1.52 19.84 -18.63
CA HIS A 162 -2.83 20.05 -18.02
C HIS A 162 -3.06 21.52 -17.63
N SER A 163 -4.30 21.83 -17.27
CA SER A 163 -4.79 23.19 -17.07
C SER A 163 -4.18 23.96 -15.88
N SER A 164 -3.43 23.30 -14.97
CA SER A 164 -2.61 24.00 -13.95
C SER A 164 -1.22 24.44 -14.44
N ASN A 165 -0.66 23.78 -15.45
CA ASN A 165 0.67 24.12 -16.01
C ASN A 165 0.56 25.09 -17.18
N MET A 166 -0.62 25.14 -17.79
CA MET A 166 -0.94 26.05 -18.87
C MET A 166 -1.60 27.29 -18.25
N ILE A 167 -1.13 28.46 -18.67
CA ILE A 167 -1.52 29.74 -18.07
C ILE A 167 -1.89 30.74 -19.16
N VAL A 168 -2.69 31.74 -18.80
CA VAL A 168 -2.87 32.96 -19.58
C VAL A 168 -2.26 34.09 -18.79
N LYS A 169 -1.27 34.78 -19.36
CA LYS A 169 -0.68 35.95 -18.75
C LYS A 169 -1.74 37.04 -18.61
N GLU A 170 -1.79 37.68 -17.45
CA GLU A 170 -2.67 38.83 -17.25
C GLU A 170 -2.24 39.97 -18.19
N GLY A 171 -3.20 40.49 -18.96
CA GLY A 171 -2.99 41.54 -19.94
C GLY A 171 -3.25 42.94 -19.37
N ASP A 172 -2.98 43.96 -20.20
CA ASP A 172 -3.36 45.35 -19.93
C ASP A 172 -4.83 45.41 -19.47
N PRO A 173 -5.15 45.96 -18.28
CA PRO A 173 -6.51 46.02 -17.74
C PRO A 173 -7.54 46.73 -18.65
N LEU A 174 -7.07 47.37 -19.72
CA LEU A 174 -7.88 48.04 -20.75
C LEU A 174 -8.30 47.13 -21.93
N GLY A 175 -7.85 45.87 -22.01
CA GLY A 175 -8.38 44.87 -22.95
C GLY A 175 -7.95 44.98 -24.43
N TYR A 176 -7.02 45.88 -24.77
CA TYR A 176 -6.60 46.14 -26.16
C TYR A 176 -5.55 45.17 -26.75
N ARG A 177 -5.07 44.18 -26.00
CA ARG A 177 -4.04 43.23 -26.47
C ARG A 177 -4.57 41.79 -26.51
N PRO A 178 -4.20 40.99 -27.53
CA PRO A 178 -4.51 39.57 -27.59
C PRO A 178 -4.03 38.83 -26.33
N LYS A 179 -4.79 37.84 -25.85
CA LYS A 179 -4.40 37.06 -24.67
C LYS A 179 -3.19 36.20 -24.98
N GLN A 180 -2.22 36.18 -24.08
CA GLN A 180 -1.00 35.38 -24.25
C GLN A 180 -1.06 34.12 -23.39
N PHE A 181 -1.11 32.96 -24.05
CA PHE A 181 -0.90 31.68 -23.40
C PHE A 181 0.57 31.43 -23.14
N GLY A 182 0.85 30.78 -22.03
CA GLY A 182 2.18 30.26 -21.71
C GLY A 182 2.11 28.96 -20.95
N ARG A 183 3.28 28.36 -20.74
CA ARG A 183 3.46 27.21 -19.88
C ARG A 183 4.47 27.51 -18.77
N ILE A 184 4.08 27.14 -17.56
CA ILE A 184 4.92 27.05 -16.38
C ILE A 184 5.18 25.58 -16.06
N ASP A 185 6.16 25.32 -15.19
CA ASP A 185 6.48 23.99 -14.66
C ASP A 185 6.81 22.93 -15.74
N TRP A 186 8.09 22.83 -16.05
CA TRP A 186 8.63 21.95 -17.10
C TRP A 186 9.34 20.71 -16.53
N GLY A 187 9.17 20.40 -15.24
CA GLY A 187 9.85 19.30 -14.55
C GLY A 187 9.44 17.90 -15.03
N ASP A 188 8.39 17.80 -15.83
CA ASP A 188 7.96 16.59 -16.54
C ASP A 188 8.65 16.35 -17.87
N GLY A 189 9.53 17.26 -18.31
CA GLY A 189 10.35 17.08 -19.50
C GLY A 189 11.34 15.92 -19.38
N TRP A 190 11.79 15.43 -20.54
CA TRP A 190 12.86 14.43 -20.69
C TRP A 190 12.56 13.02 -20.17
N ARG A 191 11.35 12.74 -19.68
CA ARG A 191 10.92 11.40 -19.24
C ARG A 191 10.92 10.42 -20.40
N HIS A 192 11.66 9.32 -20.28
CA HIS A 192 11.79 8.33 -21.36
C HIS A 192 12.19 8.94 -22.71
N TYR A 193 12.89 10.07 -22.71
CA TYR A 193 13.12 10.88 -23.91
C TYR A 193 13.75 10.10 -25.06
N GLY A 194 14.83 9.36 -24.79
CA GLY A 194 15.55 8.55 -25.75
C GLY A 194 14.97 7.15 -26.01
N ALA A 195 13.87 6.77 -25.35
CA ALA A 195 13.25 5.47 -25.58
C ALA A 195 12.65 5.40 -27.00
N PRO A 196 12.98 4.40 -27.84
CA PRO A 196 12.44 4.30 -29.20
C PRO A 196 10.91 4.32 -29.24
N GLU A 197 10.25 3.66 -28.28
CA GLU A 197 8.79 3.59 -28.15
C GLU A 197 8.17 4.97 -27.92
N ASN A 198 8.85 5.84 -27.16
CA ASN A 198 8.40 7.20 -26.85
C ASN A 198 8.51 8.16 -28.04
N ASN A 199 9.19 7.74 -29.11
CA ASN A 199 9.44 8.52 -30.31
C ASN A 199 8.81 7.88 -31.56
N ARG A 200 7.87 6.92 -31.42
CA ARG A 200 7.12 6.35 -32.56
C ARG A 200 5.98 7.27 -33.02
N ASP A 201 5.24 7.83 -32.07
CA ASP A 201 4.18 8.81 -32.28
C ASP A 201 4.31 9.90 -31.22
N ILE A 202 4.61 11.12 -31.66
CA ILE A 202 4.85 12.26 -30.77
C ILE A 202 3.62 12.62 -29.92
N LEU A 203 2.41 12.25 -30.35
CA LEU A 203 1.16 12.47 -29.62
C LEU A 203 0.79 11.32 -28.67
N SER A 204 1.55 10.22 -28.68
CA SER A 204 1.30 9.00 -27.90
C SER A 204 2.57 8.49 -27.20
N PRO A 205 3.08 9.21 -26.18
CA PRO A 205 4.30 8.85 -25.46
C PRO A 205 4.25 7.49 -24.77
N TYR A 206 5.43 6.95 -24.48
CA TYR A 206 5.62 5.65 -23.83
C TYR A 206 4.96 5.57 -22.44
N GLU A 207 4.90 6.68 -21.70
CA GLU A 207 4.21 6.73 -20.41
C GLU A 207 2.69 6.43 -20.50
N TYR A 208 2.11 6.51 -21.70
CA TYR A 208 0.72 6.15 -21.97
C TYR A 208 0.54 4.67 -22.39
N GLN A 209 1.63 3.92 -22.62
CA GLN A 209 1.65 2.60 -23.26
C GLN A 209 1.83 1.41 -22.29
N GLY A 210 1.61 1.60 -20.98
CA GLY A 210 1.73 0.53 -19.97
C GLY A 210 0.50 -0.40 -19.84
N LEU A 211 0.68 -1.57 -19.20
CA LEU A 211 -0.34 -2.61 -18.94
C LEU A 211 -1.56 -2.17 -18.09
N ALA A 212 -1.56 -0.94 -17.58
CA ALA A 212 -2.68 -0.36 -16.84
C ALA A 212 -3.36 0.73 -17.68
N ILE A 213 -4.54 0.43 -18.22
CA ILE A 213 -5.42 1.34 -18.98
C ILE A 213 -5.61 2.68 -18.22
N TRP A 214 -5.58 2.65 -16.88
CA TRP A 214 -5.70 3.82 -16.01
C TRP A 214 -4.63 4.90 -16.24
N LYS A 215 -3.37 4.56 -16.56
CA LYS A 215 -2.33 5.58 -16.84
C LYS A 215 -2.56 6.31 -18.16
N ARG A 216 -3.15 5.62 -19.15
CA ARG A 216 -3.56 6.20 -20.44
C ARG A 216 -4.76 7.14 -20.27
N VAL A 217 -5.69 6.82 -19.36
CA VAL A 217 -6.86 7.66 -19.08
C VAL A 217 -6.49 8.88 -18.23
N THR A 218 -5.65 8.70 -17.21
CA THR A 218 -5.38 9.77 -16.22
C THR A 218 -4.30 10.78 -16.61
N LYS A 219 -3.49 10.51 -17.64
CA LYS A 219 -2.34 11.37 -18.01
C LYS A 219 -2.32 11.87 -19.45
N ASN A 220 -3.28 11.50 -20.30
CA ASN A 220 -3.29 11.87 -21.72
C ASN A 220 -3.80 13.30 -21.97
N TYR A 221 -3.19 14.31 -21.36
CA TYR A 221 -3.65 15.70 -21.47
C TYR A 221 -3.54 16.27 -22.89
N ILE A 222 -2.65 15.74 -23.72
CA ILE A 222 -2.53 16.12 -25.13
C ILE A 222 -3.82 15.85 -25.90
N SER A 223 -4.61 14.82 -25.54
CA SER A 223 -5.88 14.58 -26.22
C SER A 223 -6.91 15.67 -26.00
N ASN A 224 -6.83 16.44 -24.91
CA ASN A 224 -7.75 17.55 -24.65
C ASN A 224 -7.65 18.66 -25.72
N TYR A 225 -6.48 18.77 -26.36
CA TYR A 225 -6.22 19.73 -27.43
C TYR A 225 -6.65 19.24 -28.82
N LYS A 226 -6.98 17.95 -29.01
CA LYS A 226 -7.40 17.40 -30.33
C LYS A 226 -8.67 18.03 -30.87
N ASN A 227 -9.55 18.47 -29.97
CA ASN A 227 -10.79 19.11 -30.36
C ASN A 227 -10.61 20.57 -30.74
N LEU A 228 -9.48 21.21 -30.36
CA LEU A 228 -9.18 22.58 -30.73
C LEU A 228 -8.76 22.66 -32.19
N PRO A 229 -9.60 23.24 -33.05
CA PRO A 229 -9.35 23.16 -34.48
C PRO A 229 -8.17 24.01 -34.90
N GLY A 230 -7.42 23.52 -35.89
CA GLY A 230 -6.18 24.16 -36.33
C GLY A 230 -5.02 24.13 -35.32
N VAL A 231 -5.18 23.67 -34.07
CA VAL A 231 -4.10 23.75 -33.07
C VAL A 231 -2.91 22.89 -33.46
N PHE A 232 -3.13 21.66 -33.93
CA PHE A 232 -2.06 20.75 -34.39
C PHE A 232 -1.47 21.18 -35.72
N ALA A 233 -2.27 21.76 -36.61
CA ALA A 233 -1.76 22.37 -37.83
C ALA A 233 -0.87 23.58 -37.52
N SER A 234 -1.26 24.42 -36.55
CA SER A 234 -0.48 25.56 -36.06
C SER A 234 0.82 25.10 -35.36
N ILE A 235 0.77 24.00 -34.61
CA ILE A 235 1.97 23.34 -34.06
C ILE A 235 2.89 22.92 -35.20
N GLY A 236 2.36 22.24 -36.23
CA GLY A 236 3.15 21.79 -37.39
C GLY A 236 3.74 22.95 -38.20
N GLN A 237 2.99 24.04 -38.38
CA GLN A 237 3.48 25.24 -39.04
C GLN A 237 4.60 25.90 -38.22
N LYS A 238 4.45 26.00 -36.89
CA LYS A 238 5.51 26.54 -36.02
C LYS A 238 6.73 25.63 -36.00
N ALA A 239 6.55 24.31 -35.94
CA ALA A 239 7.63 23.35 -36.07
C ALA A 239 8.41 23.58 -37.37
N LYS A 240 7.71 23.74 -38.50
CA LYS A 240 8.32 24.10 -39.78
C LYS A 240 9.13 25.39 -39.71
N LEU A 241 8.60 26.46 -39.11
CA LEU A 241 9.34 27.72 -38.96
C LEU A 241 10.66 27.53 -38.20
N PHE A 242 10.67 26.68 -37.15
CA PHE A 242 11.89 26.36 -36.42
C PHE A 242 12.83 25.46 -37.23
N VAL A 243 12.32 24.45 -37.93
CA VAL A 243 13.11 23.58 -38.83
C VAL A 243 13.79 24.41 -39.91
N ASP A 244 13.05 25.30 -40.59
CA ASP A 244 13.56 26.18 -41.64
C ASP A 244 14.61 27.15 -41.07
N ALA A 245 14.34 27.76 -39.91
CA ALA A 245 15.28 28.68 -39.27
C ALA A 245 16.59 27.98 -38.86
N MET A 246 16.49 26.78 -38.28
CA MET A 246 17.67 25.99 -37.88
C MET A 246 18.44 25.48 -39.11
N THR A 247 17.75 25.04 -40.15
CA THR A 247 18.39 24.59 -41.41
C THR A 247 19.12 25.74 -42.08
N LYS A 248 18.48 26.91 -42.20
CA LYS A 248 19.11 28.15 -42.71
C LYS A 248 20.35 28.52 -41.88
N LYS A 249 20.27 28.42 -40.55
CA LYS A 249 21.39 28.74 -39.65
C LYS A 249 22.55 27.73 -39.75
N ALA A 250 22.24 26.44 -39.92
CA ALA A 250 23.22 25.39 -40.15
C ALA A 250 23.97 25.63 -41.47
N GLN A 251 23.22 25.80 -42.56
CA GLN A 251 23.75 26.01 -43.91
C GLN A 251 24.53 27.31 -44.07
N ALA A 252 24.16 28.36 -43.34
CA ALA A 252 24.93 29.61 -43.29
C ALA A 252 26.33 29.44 -42.69
N SER A 253 26.52 28.44 -41.82
CA SER A 253 27.82 28.12 -41.21
C SER A 253 28.61 27.13 -42.06
N ASN A 254 27.96 26.10 -42.60
CA ASN A 254 28.52 25.13 -43.53
C ASN A 254 27.38 24.51 -44.38
N PRO A 255 27.44 24.54 -45.73
CA PRO A 255 26.39 24.01 -46.60
C PRO A 255 26.00 22.54 -46.37
N GLU A 256 26.93 21.71 -45.87
CA GLU A 256 26.68 20.29 -45.59
C GLU A 256 26.08 20.04 -44.19
N SER A 257 25.97 21.08 -43.34
CA SER A 257 25.46 20.95 -41.98
C SER A 257 23.93 20.86 -41.95
N SER A 258 23.42 19.91 -41.17
CA SER A 258 22.00 19.70 -40.92
C SER A 258 21.52 20.46 -39.68
N MET A 259 20.20 20.49 -39.47
CA MET A 259 19.61 21.04 -38.24
C MET A 259 20.13 20.36 -36.96
N GLU A 260 20.61 19.12 -37.02
CA GLU A 260 21.23 18.39 -35.90
C GLU A 260 22.40 19.18 -35.31
N SER A 261 23.18 19.86 -36.15
CA SER A 261 24.35 20.64 -35.70
C SER A 261 23.94 21.84 -34.83
N VAL A 262 22.87 22.53 -35.23
CA VAL A 262 22.31 23.67 -34.48
C VAL A 262 21.69 23.18 -33.17
N LEU A 263 20.95 22.06 -33.21
CA LEU A 263 20.39 21.41 -32.02
C LEU A 263 21.49 20.95 -31.06
N THR A 264 22.55 20.33 -31.56
CA THR A 264 23.72 19.92 -30.76
C THR A 264 24.36 21.12 -30.09
N GLY A 265 24.48 22.25 -30.79
CA GLY A 265 24.95 23.51 -30.21
C GLY A 265 24.04 24.04 -29.11
N ILE A 266 22.72 24.03 -29.32
CA ILE A 266 21.72 24.44 -28.32
C ILE A 266 21.85 23.59 -27.05
N ILE A 267 21.89 22.27 -27.19
CA ILE A 267 22.00 21.35 -26.05
C ILE A 267 23.34 21.51 -25.34
N SER A 268 24.45 21.58 -26.08
CA SER A 268 25.79 21.75 -25.51
C SER A 268 25.87 23.03 -24.67
N GLN A 269 25.33 24.15 -25.18
CA GLN A 269 25.30 25.42 -24.46
C GLN A 269 24.36 25.40 -23.25
N ALA A 270 23.30 24.60 -23.26
CA ALA A 270 22.43 24.41 -22.11
C ALA A 270 23.14 23.57 -21.02
N LEU A 271 23.76 22.45 -21.40
CA LEU A 271 24.52 21.59 -20.48
C LEU A 271 25.70 22.34 -19.83
N ALA A 272 26.42 23.16 -20.59
CA ALA A 272 27.55 23.94 -20.08
C ALA A 272 27.17 25.05 -19.07
N GLN A 273 25.87 25.37 -18.95
CA GLN A 273 25.38 26.33 -17.94
C GLN A 273 25.01 25.66 -16.60
N ILE A 274 24.99 24.33 -16.56
CA ILE A 274 24.70 23.56 -15.35
C ILE A 274 25.98 23.50 -14.51
N PRO A 275 25.96 23.86 -13.22
CA PRO A 275 27.13 23.74 -12.36
C PRO A 275 27.66 22.31 -12.28
N ALA A 276 28.99 22.14 -12.25
CA ALA A 276 29.63 20.82 -12.24
C ALA A 276 29.20 19.94 -11.04
N ASP A 277 28.90 20.56 -9.89
CA ASP A 277 28.43 19.92 -8.66
C ASP A 277 26.89 19.87 -8.54
N PHE A 278 26.14 20.22 -9.59
CA PHE A 278 24.68 20.24 -9.57
C PHE A 278 24.07 18.82 -9.46
N VAL A 279 24.72 17.84 -10.10
CA VAL A 279 24.29 16.43 -10.14
C VAL A 279 25.42 15.52 -9.65
N SER A 280 25.15 14.65 -8.67
CA SER A 280 26.12 13.66 -8.18
C SER A 280 26.34 12.53 -9.19
N GLU A 281 27.46 11.80 -9.07
CA GLU A 281 27.77 10.65 -9.93
C GLU A 281 26.69 9.56 -9.91
N GLU A 282 26.08 9.32 -8.76
CA GLU A 282 24.95 8.38 -8.63
C GLU A 282 23.72 8.87 -9.39
N GLN A 283 23.41 10.17 -9.27
CA GLN A 283 22.28 10.78 -9.96
C GLN A 283 22.46 10.79 -11.48
N LYS A 284 23.69 10.95 -12.00
CA LYS A 284 23.96 10.85 -13.45
C LYS A 284 23.51 9.51 -14.02
N LYS A 285 23.78 8.40 -13.32
CA LYS A 285 23.33 7.06 -13.72
C LYS A 285 21.81 6.92 -13.66
N SER A 286 21.19 7.42 -12.58
CA SER A 286 19.72 7.43 -12.43
C SER A 286 19.04 8.23 -13.56
N LEU A 287 19.54 9.43 -13.86
CA LEU A 287 19.02 10.29 -14.92
C LEU A 287 19.23 9.69 -16.31
N ALA A 288 20.39 9.05 -16.56
CA ALA A 288 20.64 8.34 -17.82
C ALA A 288 19.59 7.24 -18.08
N ALA A 289 19.26 6.46 -17.05
CA ALA A 289 18.19 5.46 -17.12
C ALA A 289 16.80 6.11 -17.28
N TYR A 290 16.51 7.14 -16.48
CA TYR A 290 15.23 7.86 -16.51
C TYR A 290 14.90 8.48 -17.89
N MET A 291 15.92 9.04 -18.54
CA MET A 291 15.79 9.69 -19.85
C MET A 291 16.04 8.74 -21.03
N HIS A 292 16.56 7.53 -20.79
CA HIS A 292 17.02 6.59 -21.81
C HIS A 292 18.12 7.19 -22.72
N ILE A 293 19.07 7.94 -22.13
CA ILE A 293 20.24 8.50 -22.81
C ILE A 293 21.50 7.96 -22.12
N PRO A 294 22.04 6.80 -22.55
CA PRO A 294 23.13 6.12 -21.84
C PRO A 294 24.40 6.97 -21.69
N SER A 295 24.70 7.81 -22.69
CA SER A 295 25.86 8.72 -22.67
C SER A 295 25.82 9.72 -21.51
N PHE A 296 24.62 10.00 -20.95
CA PHE A 296 24.47 10.90 -19.81
C PHE A 296 25.12 10.38 -18.53
N ALA A 297 25.28 9.05 -18.38
CA ALA A 297 25.83 8.46 -17.16
C ALA A 297 27.28 8.89 -16.88
N SER A 298 28.01 9.32 -17.91
CA SER A 298 29.41 9.75 -17.85
C SER A 298 29.60 11.23 -18.17
N ILE A 299 28.56 12.05 -18.10
CA ILE A 299 28.65 13.48 -18.44
C ILE A 299 29.58 14.26 -17.48
N GLN A 300 30.33 15.19 -18.03
CA GLN A 300 31.09 16.22 -17.31
C GLN A 300 30.61 17.60 -17.79
N PHE A 301 29.88 18.34 -16.94
CA PHE A 301 29.29 19.63 -17.33
C PHE A 301 30.33 20.73 -17.59
N ASP A 302 31.49 20.64 -16.94
CA ASP A 302 32.68 21.49 -17.13
C ASP A 302 33.67 20.91 -18.16
N GLY A 303 33.32 19.78 -18.78
CA GLY A 303 34.17 19.02 -19.69
C GLY A 303 33.46 18.68 -21.00
N ASN A 304 33.62 17.43 -21.45
CA ASN A 304 33.07 16.99 -22.73
C ASN A 304 31.58 16.63 -22.61
N VAL A 305 30.70 17.52 -23.07
CA VAL A 305 29.25 17.31 -23.18
C VAL A 305 28.79 16.86 -24.57
N GLU A 306 29.71 16.75 -25.54
CA GLU A 306 29.38 16.65 -26.97
C GLU A 306 28.61 15.36 -27.32
N ALA A 307 29.03 14.21 -26.78
CA ALA A 307 28.37 12.94 -27.03
C ALA A 307 26.91 12.96 -26.53
N VAL A 308 26.70 13.48 -25.32
CA VAL A 308 25.37 13.64 -24.73
C VAL A 308 24.54 14.62 -25.54
N ALA A 309 25.13 15.75 -25.92
CA ALA A 309 24.43 16.76 -26.71
C ALA A 309 23.96 16.23 -28.06
N LYS A 310 24.76 15.41 -28.74
CA LYS A 310 24.38 14.74 -29.99
C LYS A 310 23.22 13.77 -29.79
N ASP A 311 23.22 12.98 -28.72
CA ASP A 311 22.13 12.03 -28.47
C ASP A 311 20.79 12.75 -28.22
N PHE A 312 20.80 13.82 -27.41
CA PHE A 312 19.60 14.67 -27.24
C PHE A 312 19.18 15.35 -28.54
N ALA A 313 20.14 15.90 -29.30
CA ALA A 313 19.88 16.59 -30.56
C ALA A 313 19.23 15.66 -31.60
N ARG A 314 19.69 14.41 -31.71
CA ARG A 314 19.13 13.41 -32.62
C ARG A 314 17.67 13.11 -32.30
N VAL A 315 17.34 12.89 -31.02
CA VAL A 315 15.95 12.67 -30.59
C VAL A 315 15.10 13.91 -30.81
N MET A 316 15.64 15.09 -30.50
CA MET A 316 14.95 16.37 -30.68
C MET A 316 14.65 16.67 -32.15
N GLN A 317 15.57 16.34 -33.05
CA GLN A 317 15.37 16.45 -34.49
C GLN A 317 14.19 15.58 -34.93
N VAL A 318 14.20 14.29 -34.57
CA VAL A 318 13.10 13.37 -34.89
C VAL A 318 11.77 13.92 -34.40
N ARG A 319 11.73 14.49 -33.18
CA ARG A 319 10.52 15.11 -32.63
C ARG A 319 10.10 16.39 -33.36
N PHE A 320 11.02 17.23 -33.80
CA PHE A 320 10.68 18.38 -34.64
C PHE A 320 10.10 17.95 -36.00
N GLU A 321 10.69 16.95 -36.64
CA GLU A 321 10.19 16.39 -37.91
C GLU A 321 8.79 15.77 -37.72
N GLN A 322 8.57 15.04 -36.63
CA GLN A 322 7.25 14.52 -36.27
C GLN A 322 6.24 15.65 -35.99
N ALA A 323 6.65 16.70 -35.29
CA ALA A 323 5.80 17.87 -35.02
C ALA A 323 5.45 18.60 -36.33
N GLU A 324 6.38 18.79 -37.26
CA GLU A 324 6.12 19.37 -38.58
C GLU A 324 5.07 18.55 -39.35
N ASN A 325 5.16 17.22 -39.30
CA ASN A 325 4.19 16.33 -39.95
C ASN A 325 2.78 16.43 -39.37
N LEU A 326 2.58 17.04 -38.19
CA LEU A 326 1.25 17.32 -37.65
C LEU A 326 0.47 18.33 -38.50
N ARG A 327 1.14 19.09 -39.38
CA ARG A 327 0.47 19.92 -40.41
C ARG A 327 -0.47 19.10 -41.28
N ASN A 328 -0.13 17.83 -41.53
CA ASN A 328 -0.91 16.93 -42.37
C ASN A 328 -1.90 16.08 -41.56
N TYR A 329 -1.86 16.14 -40.22
CA TYR A 329 -2.68 15.29 -39.34
C TYR A 329 -4.19 15.58 -39.47
N GLN A 330 -4.57 16.85 -39.72
CA GLN A 330 -5.96 17.20 -40.06
C GLN A 330 -6.27 16.97 -41.55
N VAL A 331 -5.31 17.23 -42.46
CA VAL A 331 -5.45 17.03 -43.92
C VAL A 331 -5.60 15.54 -44.30
N ALA A 332 -5.07 14.60 -43.50
CA ALA A 332 -5.24 13.16 -43.71
C ALA A 332 -6.57 12.60 -43.16
N GLN A 333 -7.30 13.38 -42.36
CA GLN A 333 -8.63 13.02 -41.84
C GLN A 333 -9.77 13.84 -42.49
N SER A 334 -9.47 14.85 -43.31
CA SER A 334 -10.44 15.63 -44.09
C SER A 334 -10.14 15.59 -45.59
N SER A 335 -11.12 15.24 -46.42
CA SER A 335 -11.00 15.11 -47.88
C SER A 335 -10.98 16.43 -48.67
N THR A 336 -10.65 17.56 -48.03
CA THR A 336 -10.63 18.90 -48.67
C THR A 336 -9.34 19.65 -48.34
N PRO A 337 -8.68 20.31 -49.32
CA PRO A 337 -7.52 21.14 -49.05
C PRO A 337 -7.97 22.41 -48.31
N VAL A 338 -7.47 22.59 -47.09
CA VAL A 338 -7.65 23.81 -46.31
C VAL A 338 -6.87 24.93 -47.00
N ALA A 339 -7.54 26.04 -47.33
CA ALA A 339 -6.89 27.21 -47.90
C ALA A 339 -5.91 27.81 -46.87
N GLU A 340 -4.77 28.34 -47.33
CA GLU A 340 -3.72 28.90 -46.45
C GLU A 340 -4.24 29.99 -45.49
N GLU A 341 -5.40 30.60 -45.75
CA GLU A 341 -6.00 31.67 -44.96
C GLU A 341 -6.72 31.20 -43.69
N ASP A 342 -7.26 29.97 -43.63
CA ASP A 342 -7.95 29.42 -42.43
C ASP A 342 -6.97 28.82 -41.39
N LEU A 343 -5.69 28.69 -41.75
CA LEU A 343 -4.63 28.22 -40.86
C LEU A 343 -4.16 29.28 -39.83
N PHE A 344 -4.69 30.50 -39.90
CA PHE A 344 -4.16 31.69 -39.21
C PHE A 344 -5.10 32.35 -38.17
N GLN A 345 -5.88 31.60 -37.40
CA GLN A 345 -6.50 32.18 -36.18
C GLN A 345 -5.51 32.42 -35.03
N SER A 346 -4.21 32.07 -35.18
CA SER A 346 -3.17 32.57 -34.30
C SER A 346 -2.35 33.67 -35.00
N ILE A 347 -2.88 34.90 -34.88
CA ILE A 347 -2.32 36.24 -35.15
C ILE A 347 -2.23 36.72 -36.60
N LEU A 348 -3.06 37.73 -36.94
CA LEU A 348 -2.60 38.97 -37.57
C LEU A 348 -3.38 40.19 -37.04
N PHE A 349 -2.65 41.07 -36.35
CA PHE A 349 -2.88 42.52 -36.40
C PHE A 349 -2.97 42.93 -37.88
N ASN A 350 -4.02 43.64 -38.30
CA ASN A 350 -4.07 44.25 -39.62
C ASN A 350 -3.95 45.78 -39.50
N PRO A 351 -2.79 46.39 -39.81
CA PRO A 351 -2.61 47.85 -39.73
C PRO A 351 -3.18 48.61 -40.93
N ASN A 352 -3.78 47.96 -41.93
CA ASN A 352 -4.20 48.63 -43.16
C ASN A 352 -5.65 48.33 -43.51
N SER A 353 -6.59 48.99 -42.82
CA SER A 353 -7.97 49.16 -43.31
C SER A 353 -8.06 50.45 -44.13
N GLY A 354 -7.86 50.33 -45.44
CA GLY A 354 -8.26 51.31 -46.45
C GLY A 354 -9.01 50.59 -47.58
N PRO A 355 -10.03 51.21 -48.20
CA PRO A 355 -11.04 50.49 -48.95
C PRO A 355 -10.63 50.17 -50.39
N ALA A 356 -11.27 49.11 -50.89
CA ALA A 356 -11.51 48.76 -52.28
C ALA A 356 -10.34 48.23 -53.12
N ASN A 357 -10.54 47.02 -53.64
CA ASN A 357 -10.75 46.89 -55.08
C ASN A 357 -11.55 45.61 -55.36
N ALA A 358 -12.84 45.81 -55.64
CA ALA A 358 -13.62 44.87 -56.42
C ALA A 358 -13.11 44.90 -57.86
N SER A 359 -12.77 43.74 -58.42
CA SER A 359 -12.89 43.38 -59.85
C SER A 359 -12.11 42.09 -60.12
N GLN A 360 -12.80 40.96 -60.24
CA GLN A 360 -12.68 40.10 -61.43
C GLN A 360 -13.71 38.97 -61.40
N LYS A 361 -14.46 38.87 -62.50
CA LYS A 361 -15.40 37.80 -62.81
C LYS A 361 -14.65 36.50 -63.11
N THR A 362 -15.09 35.41 -62.51
CA THR A 362 -15.13 34.09 -63.15
C THR A 362 -16.43 33.40 -62.79
N ASN A 363 -17.11 32.81 -63.78
CA ASN A 363 -18.28 31.95 -63.61
C ASN A 363 -17.90 30.65 -62.88
N ALA A 364 -17.70 30.70 -61.56
CA ALA A 364 -17.50 29.53 -60.72
C ALA A 364 -18.74 29.35 -59.83
N LYS A 365 -19.35 28.16 -59.83
CA LYS A 365 -20.40 27.81 -58.87
C LYS A 365 -19.84 28.00 -57.45
N THR A 366 -20.62 28.64 -56.57
CA THR A 366 -20.22 28.83 -55.17
C THR A 366 -20.42 27.52 -54.42
N VAL A 367 -19.34 26.83 -54.06
CA VAL A 367 -19.41 25.56 -53.32
C VAL A 367 -19.51 25.86 -51.84
N LEU A 368 -20.60 25.45 -51.18
CA LEU A 368 -20.71 25.52 -49.73
C LEU A 368 -19.88 24.40 -49.11
N LYS A 369 -18.92 24.76 -48.27
CA LYS A 369 -18.06 23.80 -47.58
C LYS A 369 -18.44 23.70 -46.11
N LEU A 370 -18.42 22.47 -45.61
CA LEU A 370 -18.46 22.21 -44.18
C LEU A 370 -17.03 22.20 -43.66
N ASP A 371 -16.56 23.32 -43.13
CA ASP A 371 -15.24 23.38 -42.51
C ASP A 371 -15.27 22.59 -41.19
N GLY A 372 -14.46 21.53 -41.13
CA GLY A 372 -14.30 20.67 -39.96
C GLY A 372 -13.69 21.38 -38.73
N THR A 373 -13.36 22.66 -38.82
CA THR A 373 -12.80 23.46 -37.72
C THR A 373 -13.80 24.41 -37.07
N LEU A 374 -14.90 24.73 -37.76
CA LEU A 374 -15.88 25.70 -37.31
C LEU A 374 -16.92 25.06 -36.36
N SER A 375 -17.39 25.85 -35.39
CA SER A 375 -18.56 25.50 -34.59
C SER A 375 -19.83 25.75 -35.40
N LEU A 376 -20.96 25.15 -35.01
CA LEU A 376 -22.23 25.37 -35.72
C LEU A 376 -22.62 26.85 -35.88
N PRO A 377 -22.47 27.74 -34.87
CA PRO A 377 -22.72 29.17 -35.08
C PRO A 377 -21.78 29.84 -36.08
N ALA A 378 -20.51 29.44 -36.11
CA ALA A 378 -19.54 29.97 -37.08
C ALA A 378 -19.81 29.47 -38.51
N ILE A 379 -20.22 28.21 -38.65
CA ILE A 379 -20.73 27.65 -39.92
C ILE A 379 -21.95 28.45 -40.37
N ALA A 380 -22.86 28.77 -39.45
CA ALA A 380 -24.04 29.56 -39.77
C ALA A 380 -23.69 30.96 -40.27
N GLU A 381 -22.73 31.64 -39.63
CA GLU A 381 -22.22 32.95 -40.05
C GLU A 381 -21.61 32.91 -41.47
N ALA A 382 -20.73 31.94 -41.72
CA ALA A 382 -20.07 31.75 -43.00
C ALA A 382 -21.09 31.47 -44.11
N TRP A 383 -21.98 30.50 -43.90
CA TRP A 383 -23.00 30.12 -44.88
C TRP A 383 -24.00 31.25 -45.13
N THR A 384 -24.39 32.03 -44.12
CA THR A 384 -25.24 33.22 -44.36
C THR A 384 -24.57 34.21 -45.32
N THR A 385 -23.25 34.42 -45.17
CA THR A 385 -22.47 35.32 -46.02
C THR A 385 -22.36 34.78 -47.46
N ASP A 386 -22.02 33.50 -47.61
CA ASP A 386 -21.89 32.85 -48.91
C ASP A 386 -23.22 32.81 -49.68
N LEU A 387 -24.32 32.50 -48.98
CA LEU A 387 -25.67 32.46 -49.53
C LEU A 387 -26.22 33.85 -49.89
N ALA A 388 -25.65 34.93 -49.35
CA ALA A 388 -26.01 36.32 -49.70
C ALA A 388 -25.31 36.79 -50.98
N LEU A 389 -24.16 36.22 -51.32
CA LEU A 389 -23.32 36.60 -52.46
C LEU A 389 -23.65 35.82 -53.75
N ALA A 390 -24.31 34.66 -53.64
CA ALA A 390 -24.60 33.77 -54.77
C ALA A 390 -26.08 33.76 -55.21
N LYS A 391 -26.33 33.53 -56.51
CA LYS A 391 -27.69 33.22 -57.03
C LYS A 391 -28.06 31.78 -56.65
N ALA A 392 -29.30 31.55 -56.25
CA ALA A 392 -29.77 30.26 -55.69
C ALA A 392 -29.47 29.02 -56.56
N ALA A 393 -29.44 29.15 -57.90
CA ALA A 393 -29.17 28.04 -58.82
C ALA A 393 -27.67 27.74 -59.05
N GLU A 394 -26.76 28.56 -58.50
CA GLU A 394 -25.31 28.49 -58.73
C GLU A 394 -24.53 27.97 -57.51
N ILE A 395 -25.23 27.50 -56.47
CA ILE A 395 -24.63 27.06 -55.20
C ILE A 395 -24.55 25.53 -55.18
N ASP A 396 -23.38 24.97 -54.88
CA ASP A 396 -23.13 23.53 -54.89
C ASP A 396 -23.05 22.97 -53.45
N PHE A 397 -23.88 21.97 -53.14
CA PHE A 397 -23.95 21.29 -51.83
C PHE A 397 -23.34 19.86 -51.88
N SER A 398 -22.74 19.46 -53.00
CA SER A 398 -22.19 18.12 -53.21
C SER A 398 -21.05 17.78 -52.24
N GLU A 399 -20.26 18.77 -51.80
CA GLU A 399 -19.15 18.57 -50.86
C GLU A 399 -19.58 18.49 -49.38
N ILE A 400 -20.83 18.82 -49.03
CA ILE A 400 -21.28 18.77 -47.63
C ILE A 400 -21.53 17.33 -47.18
N GLN A 401 -20.81 16.91 -46.13
CA GLN A 401 -21.02 15.64 -45.45
C GLN A 401 -22.09 15.79 -44.36
N LEU A 402 -23.28 15.24 -44.60
CA LEU A 402 -24.43 15.32 -43.69
C LEU A 402 -24.15 14.74 -42.29
N HIS A 403 -23.35 13.67 -42.22
CA HIS A 403 -22.95 13.06 -40.95
C HIS A 403 -22.11 14.03 -40.09
N ALA A 404 -21.10 14.65 -40.69
CA ALA A 404 -20.27 15.64 -40.02
C ALA A 404 -21.09 16.86 -39.58
N LEU A 405 -22.10 17.29 -40.35
CA LEU A 405 -23.00 18.37 -39.93
C LEU A 405 -23.81 18.00 -38.67
N ILE A 406 -24.30 16.76 -38.59
CA ILE A 406 -24.97 16.24 -37.39
C ILE A 406 -24.02 16.20 -36.19
N GLU A 407 -22.79 15.72 -36.36
CA GLU A 407 -21.80 15.68 -35.27
C GLU A 407 -21.49 17.09 -34.74
N ARG A 408 -21.40 18.09 -35.61
CA ARG A 408 -21.21 19.50 -35.23
C ARG A 408 -22.39 20.04 -34.44
N PHE A 409 -23.60 19.69 -34.88
CA PHE A 409 -24.82 20.08 -34.20
C PHE A 409 -24.90 19.45 -32.80
N ASN A 410 -24.69 18.14 -32.68
CA ASN A 410 -24.72 17.45 -31.38
C ASN A 410 -23.66 18.00 -30.42
N SER A 411 -22.42 18.18 -30.90
CA SER A 411 -21.31 18.71 -30.08
C SER A 411 -21.62 20.11 -29.55
N TYR A 412 -22.32 20.93 -30.33
CA TYR A 412 -22.73 22.27 -29.94
C TYR A 412 -23.84 22.25 -28.87
N ILE A 413 -24.84 21.38 -29.02
CA ILE A 413 -25.89 21.18 -28.01
C ILE A 413 -25.29 20.70 -26.69
N GLU A 414 -24.41 19.70 -26.72
CA GLU A 414 -23.71 19.17 -25.54
C GLU A 414 -22.87 20.25 -24.84
N ALA A 415 -22.12 21.05 -25.60
CA ALA A 415 -21.29 22.12 -25.04
C ALA A 415 -22.12 23.18 -24.31
N ILE A 416 -23.28 23.54 -24.86
CA ILE A 416 -24.16 24.52 -24.21
C ILE A 416 -24.87 23.92 -23.01
N ALA A 417 -25.35 22.67 -23.09
CA ALA A 417 -25.97 22.00 -21.95
C ALA A 417 -25.00 21.99 -20.76
N ALA A 418 -23.74 21.60 -20.98
CA ALA A 418 -22.70 21.61 -19.95
C ALA A 418 -22.40 23.03 -19.40
N HIS A 419 -22.48 24.07 -20.24
CA HIS A 419 -22.32 25.45 -19.76
C HIS A 419 -23.53 25.91 -18.93
N ALA A 420 -24.74 25.64 -19.42
CA ALA A 420 -25.98 25.99 -18.73
C ALA A 420 -26.03 25.34 -17.34
N GLU A 421 -25.55 24.11 -17.24
CA GLU A 421 -25.34 23.41 -15.98
C GLU A 421 -24.28 24.06 -15.10
N ALA A 422 -23.06 24.28 -15.60
CA ALA A 422 -21.97 24.87 -14.81
C ALA A 422 -22.26 26.29 -14.30
N SER A 423 -23.19 26.99 -14.94
CA SER A 423 -23.62 28.33 -14.55
C SER A 423 -24.98 28.35 -13.82
N ASN A 424 -25.49 27.18 -13.41
CA ASN A 424 -26.74 27.03 -12.66
C ASN A 424 -27.98 27.69 -13.31
N PHE A 425 -28.06 27.70 -14.64
CA PHE A 425 -29.18 28.30 -15.35
C PHE A 425 -30.51 27.54 -15.16
N TRP A 426 -30.44 26.32 -14.63
CA TRP A 426 -31.60 25.55 -14.20
C TRP A 426 -32.21 26.05 -12.88
N GLN A 427 -31.56 27.03 -12.23
CA GLN A 427 -31.99 27.67 -10.98
C GLN A 427 -32.16 26.67 -9.83
N LYS A 428 -31.10 25.91 -9.52
CA LYS A 428 -31.16 24.83 -8.54
C LYS A 428 -31.36 25.27 -7.08
N ASN A 429 -31.04 26.53 -6.75
CA ASN A 429 -31.22 27.08 -5.40
C ASN A 429 -32.64 27.63 -5.17
N ARG A 430 -33.69 26.93 -5.65
CA ARG A 430 -35.07 27.27 -5.28
C ARG A 430 -35.24 26.99 -3.78
N SER A 431 -35.89 27.90 -3.05
CA SER A 431 -36.24 27.65 -1.66
C SER A 431 -37.20 26.47 -1.58
N GLU A 432 -37.16 25.71 -0.47
CA GLU A 432 -38.12 24.62 -0.19
C GLU A 432 -39.59 25.10 -0.20
N ASP A 433 -39.83 26.42 -0.21
CA ASP A 433 -41.15 27.05 -0.25
C ASP A 433 -41.93 26.84 -1.56
N ASP A 434 -41.27 26.41 -2.66
CA ASP A 434 -41.91 26.18 -3.97
C ASP A 434 -42.56 24.77 -4.11
N GLY A 435 -42.48 23.91 -3.09
CA GLY A 435 -43.15 22.60 -3.07
C GLY A 435 -42.55 21.52 -3.99
N ILE A 436 -41.39 21.77 -4.61
CA ILE A 436 -40.66 20.83 -5.47
C ILE A 436 -39.35 20.43 -4.77
N PRO A 437 -39.03 19.13 -4.62
CA PRO A 437 -37.76 18.69 -4.04
C PRO A 437 -36.54 19.24 -4.79
N ALA A 438 -35.51 19.69 -4.07
CA ALA A 438 -34.31 20.30 -4.65
C ALA A 438 -33.46 19.37 -5.54
N ASN A 439 -33.75 18.06 -5.52
CA ASN A 439 -33.13 17.04 -6.37
C ASN A 439 -34.00 16.65 -7.59
N HIS A 440 -35.14 17.31 -7.81
CA HIS A 440 -35.97 17.10 -8.98
C HIS A 440 -35.64 18.13 -10.08
N ASN A 441 -35.77 17.71 -11.34
CA ASN A 441 -35.61 18.62 -12.47
C ASN A 441 -36.81 19.56 -12.62
N MET A 442 -36.56 20.70 -13.26
CA MET A 442 -37.54 21.75 -13.49
C MET A 442 -38.77 21.32 -14.33
N LEU A 443 -38.72 20.18 -15.03
CA LEU A 443 -39.84 19.67 -15.83
C LEU A 443 -40.77 18.75 -15.01
N SER A 444 -40.35 18.35 -13.81
CA SER A 444 -41.13 17.46 -12.93
C SER A 444 -42.56 17.94 -12.64
N PRO A 445 -42.83 19.25 -12.43
CA PRO A 445 -44.19 19.75 -12.23
C PRO A 445 -45.13 19.56 -13.43
N HIS A 446 -44.58 19.45 -14.63
CA HIS A 446 -45.33 19.31 -15.88
C HIS A 446 -45.54 17.86 -16.32
N HIS A 447 -45.13 16.89 -15.49
CA HIS A 447 -45.33 15.47 -15.74
C HIS A 447 -46.73 15.02 -15.32
N ASP A 448 -47.36 14.16 -16.12
CA ASP A 448 -48.75 13.69 -15.91
C ASP A 448 -48.89 12.57 -14.86
N GLY A 449 -47.76 12.13 -14.28
CA GLY A 449 -47.69 11.04 -13.30
C GLY A 449 -47.56 9.64 -13.91
N ASN A 450 -47.52 9.50 -15.24
CA ASN A 450 -47.31 8.22 -15.90
C ASN A 450 -45.83 7.81 -15.83
N ASN A 451 -45.51 6.94 -14.87
CA ASN A 451 -44.15 6.42 -14.68
C ASN A 451 -43.88 5.10 -15.42
N GLY A 452 -44.74 4.75 -16.39
CA GLY A 452 -44.54 3.59 -17.27
C GLY A 452 -43.48 3.84 -18.35
N LEU A 453 -43.15 2.80 -19.12
CA LEU A 453 -42.26 2.93 -20.26
C LEU A 453 -42.96 3.62 -21.43
N GLN A 454 -42.25 4.55 -22.04
CA GLN A 454 -42.61 5.17 -23.30
C GLN A 454 -41.36 5.17 -24.18
N TYR A 455 -41.40 4.40 -25.28
CA TYR A 455 -40.25 4.23 -26.18
C TYR A 455 -38.95 3.79 -25.47
N GLY A 456 -39.08 2.91 -24.47
CA GLY A 456 -37.94 2.36 -23.73
C GLY A 456 -37.39 3.24 -22.61
N HIS A 457 -38.00 4.39 -22.32
CA HIS A 457 -37.65 5.26 -21.20
C HIS A 457 -38.85 5.45 -20.26
N ALA A 458 -38.59 5.52 -18.96
CA ALA A 458 -39.55 5.98 -17.96
C ALA A 458 -39.20 7.40 -17.47
N PHE A 459 -40.18 8.13 -16.95
CA PHE A 459 -39.93 9.42 -16.31
C PHE A 459 -39.22 9.21 -14.96
N VAL A 460 -38.06 9.85 -14.77
CA VAL A 460 -37.28 9.87 -13.53
C VAL A 460 -37.06 11.33 -13.11
N PRO A 461 -37.71 11.82 -12.04
CA PRO A 461 -37.67 13.24 -11.70
C PRO A 461 -36.26 13.74 -11.38
N GLN A 462 -35.33 12.86 -11.00
CA GLN A 462 -33.95 13.22 -10.68
C GLN A 462 -33.03 13.34 -11.90
N TYR A 463 -33.49 13.13 -13.14
CA TYR A 463 -32.64 13.40 -14.32
C TYR A 463 -32.11 14.84 -14.29
N ARG A 464 -30.85 15.08 -14.64
CA ARG A 464 -30.33 16.44 -14.80
C ARG A 464 -30.90 17.05 -16.08
N GLU A 465 -31.25 18.34 -16.04
CA GLU A 465 -31.80 19.08 -17.18
C GLU A 465 -30.90 18.98 -18.40
N SER A 466 -29.58 19.08 -18.21
CA SER A 466 -28.61 19.00 -19.30
C SER A 466 -28.59 17.62 -19.96
N THR A 467 -28.74 16.55 -19.17
CA THR A 467 -28.91 15.19 -19.70
C THR A 467 -30.19 15.10 -20.52
N ILE A 468 -31.33 15.56 -19.98
CA ILE A 468 -32.62 15.54 -20.69
C ILE A 468 -32.50 16.32 -22.01
N LEU A 469 -31.90 17.51 -21.97
CA LEU A 469 -31.71 18.38 -23.11
C LEU A 469 -30.87 17.72 -24.20
N CYS A 470 -29.72 17.16 -23.85
CA CYS A 470 -28.89 16.43 -24.80
C CYS A 470 -29.65 15.25 -25.41
N ARG A 471 -30.45 14.52 -24.64
CA ARG A 471 -31.25 13.40 -25.17
C ARG A 471 -32.36 13.90 -26.10
N LEU A 472 -33.11 14.92 -25.72
CA LEU A 472 -34.20 15.46 -26.53
C LEU A 472 -33.72 16.11 -27.84
N LEU A 473 -32.58 16.80 -27.81
CA LEU A 473 -32.19 17.76 -28.84
C LEU A 473 -31.05 17.27 -29.75
N THR A 474 -30.45 16.10 -29.50
CA THR A 474 -29.41 15.53 -30.38
C THR A 474 -29.99 14.60 -31.44
N LEU A 475 -29.30 14.51 -32.58
CA LEU A 475 -29.65 13.65 -33.70
C LEU A 475 -28.75 12.42 -33.72
N ASN A 476 -29.29 11.25 -34.03
CA ASN A 476 -28.47 10.06 -34.24
C ASN A 476 -27.71 10.18 -35.58
N PRO A 477 -26.37 10.16 -35.58
CA PRO A 477 -25.58 10.33 -36.79
C PRO A 477 -25.75 9.22 -37.85
N GLN A 478 -26.24 8.03 -37.46
CA GLN A 478 -26.41 6.86 -38.32
C GLN A 478 -27.75 6.83 -39.04
N ASN A 479 -28.86 7.06 -38.33
CA ASN A 479 -30.21 7.03 -38.91
C ASN A 479 -30.83 8.43 -39.14
N GLN A 480 -30.12 9.48 -38.72
CA GLN A 480 -30.48 10.89 -38.93
C GLN A 480 -31.80 11.32 -38.27
N GLY A 481 -32.31 10.53 -37.32
CA GLY A 481 -33.49 10.85 -36.51
C GLY A 481 -33.12 11.33 -35.10
N ALA A 482 -34.06 11.98 -34.42
CA ALA A 482 -33.88 12.38 -33.02
C ALA A 482 -33.79 11.16 -32.09
N ILE A 483 -32.92 11.22 -31.07
CA ILE A 483 -32.87 10.23 -29.99
C ILE A 483 -34.06 10.51 -29.07
N ARG A 484 -35.18 9.79 -29.23
CA ARG A 484 -36.40 10.14 -28.49
C ARG A 484 -36.36 9.66 -27.04
N ILE A 485 -36.39 10.61 -26.10
CA ILE A 485 -36.71 10.36 -24.69
C ILE A 485 -38.16 10.77 -24.40
N LYS A 486 -39.11 9.93 -24.86
CA LYS A 486 -40.54 10.27 -24.93
C LYS A 486 -41.15 10.84 -23.64
N PRO A 487 -40.84 10.32 -22.42
CA PRO A 487 -41.44 10.83 -21.18
C PRO A 487 -41.20 12.33 -20.92
N TYR A 488 -40.18 12.94 -21.54
CA TYR A 488 -39.85 14.35 -21.35
C TYR A 488 -40.31 15.26 -22.49
N GLU A 489 -40.82 14.73 -23.60
CA GLU A 489 -41.25 15.56 -24.74
C GLU A 489 -42.40 16.52 -24.35
N GLU A 490 -43.44 16.01 -23.68
CA GLU A 490 -44.61 16.81 -23.30
C GLU A 490 -44.34 17.75 -22.11
N PRO A 491 -43.67 17.31 -21.00
CA PRO A 491 -43.25 18.22 -19.94
C PRO A 491 -42.38 19.37 -20.45
N SER A 492 -41.46 19.08 -21.38
CA SER A 492 -40.59 20.06 -22.03
C SER A 492 -41.36 21.06 -22.88
N ARG A 493 -42.43 20.63 -23.58
CA ARG A 493 -43.31 21.49 -24.37
C ARG A 493 -44.12 22.44 -23.49
N LEU A 494 -44.70 21.92 -22.41
CA LEU A 494 -45.49 22.72 -21.46
C LEU A 494 -44.61 23.77 -20.77
N PHE A 495 -43.44 23.37 -20.27
CA PHE A 495 -42.49 24.30 -19.66
C PHE A 495 -42.11 25.46 -20.58
N SER A 496 -41.76 25.17 -21.84
CA SER A 496 -41.40 26.20 -22.83
C SER A 496 -42.54 27.18 -23.12
N SER A 497 -43.80 26.72 -23.09
CA SER A 497 -44.96 27.60 -23.30
C SER A 497 -45.23 28.56 -22.15
N GLU A 498 -44.76 28.22 -20.94
CA GLU A 498 -44.91 29.05 -19.74
C GLU A 498 -43.69 29.98 -19.52
N HIS A 499 -42.53 29.65 -20.10
CA HIS A 499 -41.26 30.32 -19.86
C HIS A 499 -40.53 30.68 -21.16
N GLU A 500 -41.13 31.56 -21.96
CA GLU A 500 -40.66 31.90 -23.32
C GLU A 500 -39.22 32.46 -23.36
N GLU A 501 -38.78 33.20 -22.35
CA GLU A 501 -37.44 33.78 -22.27
C GLU A 501 -36.40 32.88 -21.58
N SER A 502 -36.79 31.66 -21.18
CA SER A 502 -35.89 30.73 -20.49
C SER A 502 -34.75 30.23 -21.39
N VAL A 503 -33.62 29.91 -20.77
CA VAL A 503 -32.48 29.23 -21.44
C VAL A 503 -32.94 27.94 -22.12
N TRP A 504 -33.88 27.21 -21.52
CA TRP A 504 -34.47 25.98 -22.08
C TRP A 504 -35.19 26.24 -23.41
N ASN A 505 -36.09 27.22 -23.46
CA ASN A 505 -36.85 27.53 -24.67
C ASN A 505 -35.95 28.08 -25.80
N ILE A 506 -34.94 28.90 -25.45
CA ILE A 506 -33.95 29.38 -26.41
C ILE A 506 -33.17 28.20 -27.00
N LEU A 507 -32.77 27.22 -26.18
CA LEU A 507 -32.06 26.04 -26.64
C LEU A 507 -32.91 25.13 -27.53
N GLN A 508 -34.19 24.97 -27.22
CA GLN A 508 -35.12 24.29 -28.13
C GLN A 508 -35.22 24.99 -29.47
N THR A 509 -35.30 26.33 -29.47
CA THR A 509 -35.35 27.12 -30.69
C THR A 509 -34.08 26.93 -31.53
N ILE A 510 -32.91 26.92 -30.89
CA ILE A 510 -31.64 26.65 -31.58
C ILE A 510 -31.60 25.21 -32.12
N SER A 511 -32.11 24.24 -31.37
CA SER A 511 -32.18 22.84 -31.82
C SER A 511 -33.07 22.67 -33.05
N LEU A 512 -34.24 23.30 -33.06
CA LEU A 512 -35.15 23.29 -34.21
C LEU A 512 -34.50 23.94 -35.42
N ALA A 513 -33.86 25.10 -35.25
CA ALA A 513 -33.12 25.74 -36.34
C ALA A 513 -31.98 24.86 -36.89
N GLY A 514 -31.27 24.12 -36.03
CA GLY A 514 -30.25 23.15 -36.45
C GLY A 514 -30.83 21.99 -37.26
N LEU A 515 -32.00 21.47 -36.88
CA LEU A 515 -32.71 20.45 -37.65
C LEU A 515 -33.20 20.99 -39.00
N ASP A 516 -33.70 22.22 -39.05
CA ASP A 516 -34.13 22.88 -40.29
C ASP A 516 -32.96 23.14 -41.24
N ILE A 517 -31.78 23.49 -40.72
CA ILE A 517 -30.53 23.56 -41.49
C ILE A 517 -30.23 22.19 -42.10
N PHE A 518 -30.21 21.13 -41.28
CA PHE A 518 -29.90 19.78 -41.73
C PHE A 518 -30.87 19.29 -42.82
N THR A 519 -32.18 19.43 -42.59
CA THR A 519 -33.22 18.98 -43.53
C THR A 519 -33.17 19.75 -44.84
N SER A 520 -32.92 21.06 -44.79
CA SER A 520 -32.79 21.91 -45.99
C SER A 520 -31.55 21.54 -46.81
N VAL A 521 -30.40 21.33 -46.16
CA VAL A 521 -29.16 20.88 -46.83
C VAL A 521 -29.37 19.51 -47.49
N ARG A 522 -29.99 18.56 -46.77
CA ARG A 522 -30.30 17.22 -47.30
C ARG A 522 -31.25 17.29 -48.51
N ALA A 523 -32.27 18.14 -48.47
CA ALA A 523 -33.22 18.33 -49.55
C ALA A 523 -32.55 18.88 -50.81
N VAL A 524 -31.75 19.95 -50.67
CA VAL A 524 -31.00 20.54 -51.80
C VAL A 524 -30.03 19.53 -52.40
N LYS A 525 -29.27 18.82 -51.57
CA LYS A 525 -28.28 17.83 -52.03
C LYS A 525 -28.94 16.73 -52.88
N LYS A 526 -30.08 16.18 -52.42
CA LYS A 526 -30.84 15.17 -53.16
C LYS A 526 -31.36 15.71 -54.50
N LEU A 527 -31.92 16.92 -54.51
CA LEU A 527 -32.43 17.55 -55.74
C LEU A 527 -31.33 17.88 -56.75
N GLN A 528 -30.10 18.16 -56.29
CA GLN A 528 -28.93 18.36 -57.15
C GLN A 528 -28.39 17.04 -57.73
N GLU A 529 -28.44 15.94 -56.98
CA GLU A 529 -28.03 14.61 -57.43
C GLU A 529 -28.97 14.02 -58.51
N ASP A 530 -30.27 14.32 -58.42
CA ASP A 530 -31.29 13.82 -59.35
C ASP A 530 -31.21 14.45 -60.78
N ASN A 531 -30.35 15.46 -61.00
CA ASN A 531 -30.02 16.08 -62.31
C ASN A 531 -31.23 16.46 -63.22
N SER A 532 -32.42 16.68 -62.65
CA SER A 532 -33.60 17.10 -63.40
C SER A 532 -33.52 18.59 -63.72
N SER A 533 -33.37 18.92 -65.01
CA SER A 533 -33.37 20.30 -65.51
C SER A 533 -34.76 20.93 -65.63
N ASP A 534 -35.79 20.29 -65.07
CA ASP A 534 -37.17 20.77 -65.15
C ASP A 534 -37.43 21.92 -64.18
N LEU A 535 -38.31 22.86 -64.55
CA LEU A 535 -38.55 24.12 -63.83
C LEU A 535 -38.96 23.88 -62.36
N THR A 536 -39.77 22.85 -62.12
CA THR A 536 -40.22 22.43 -60.79
C THR A 536 -39.07 22.07 -59.85
N SER A 537 -37.99 21.47 -60.38
CA SER A 537 -36.80 21.11 -59.58
C SER A 537 -36.01 22.35 -59.17
N GLN A 538 -35.91 23.35 -60.05
CA GLN A 538 -35.23 24.62 -59.75
C GLN A 538 -36.00 25.46 -58.72
N GLU A 539 -37.33 25.48 -58.81
CA GLU A 539 -38.18 26.14 -57.80
C GLU A 539 -38.03 25.48 -56.42
N ASN A 540 -38.02 24.14 -56.35
CA ASN A 540 -37.84 23.41 -55.10
C ASN A 540 -36.45 23.61 -54.46
N ILE A 541 -35.39 23.73 -55.28
CA ILE A 541 -34.05 24.10 -54.81
C ILE A 541 -34.07 25.52 -54.21
N ALA A 542 -34.71 26.48 -54.87
CA ALA A 542 -34.82 27.85 -54.38
C ALA A 542 -35.61 27.94 -53.06
N ILE A 543 -36.70 27.19 -52.92
CA ILE A 543 -37.47 27.09 -51.67
C ILE A 543 -36.59 26.53 -50.53
N SER A 544 -35.88 25.43 -50.78
CA SER A 544 -35.04 24.79 -49.76
C SER A 544 -33.86 25.68 -49.34
N ILE A 545 -33.28 26.46 -50.26
CA ILE A 545 -32.25 27.45 -49.94
C ILE A 545 -32.82 28.61 -49.12
N ASN A 546 -34.04 29.07 -49.39
CA ASN A 546 -34.68 30.10 -48.56
C ASN A 546 -34.99 29.59 -47.15
N ASN A 547 -35.46 28.35 -47.01
CA ASN A 547 -35.65 27.71 -45.71
C ASN A 547 -34.32 27.59 -44.95
N LEU A 548 -33.23 27.21 -45.64
CA LEU A 548 -31.89 27.21 -45.06
C LEU A 548 -31.47 28.61 -44.58
N LYS A 549 -31.67 29.66 -45.38
CA LYS A 549 -31.37 31.05 -44.98
C LYS A 549 -32.12 31.46 -43.72
N GLN A 550 -33.40 31.13 -43.64
CA GLN A 550 -34.24 31.42 -42.48
C GLN A 550 -33.72 30.67 -41.24
N ALA A 551 -33.43 29.38 -41.37
CA ALA A 551 -32.93 28.56 -40.27
C ALA A 551 -31.56 29.04 -39.74
N LEU A 552 -30.64 29.43 -40.64
CA LEU A 552 -29.34 30.02 -40.26
C LEU A 552 -29.53 31.33 -39.49
N GLN A 553 -30.44 32.19 -39.95
CA GLN A 553 -30.74 33.45 -39.26
C GLN A 553 -31.35 33.21 -37.87
N THR A 554 -32.32 32.29 -37.75
CA THR A 554 -32.92 31.93 -36.45
C THR A 554 -31.88 31.38 -35.48
N LEU A 555 -30.94 30.55 -35.95
CA LEU A 555 -29.84 30.04 -35.13
C LEU A 555 -28.94 31.17 -34.64
N LYS A 556 -28.54 32.09 -35.52
CA LYS A 556 -27.67 33.24 -35.17
C LYS A 556 -28.32 34.14 -34.12
N GLU A 557 -29.59 34.51 -34.33
CA GLU A 557 -30.32 35.37 -33.39
C GLU A 557 -30.50 34.70 -32.03
N SER A 558 -30.87 33.42 -32.02
CA SER A 558 -31.09 32.67 -30.79
C SER A 558 -29.78 32.40 -30.03
N HIS A 559 -28.69 32.12 -30.75
CA HIS A 559 -27.35 32.03 -30.17
C HIS A 559 -26.91 33.36 -29.55
N GLY A 560 -27.16 34.48 -30.23
CA GLY A 560 -26.87 35.82 -29.68
C GLY A 560 -27.68 36.14 -28.41
N LYS A 561 -28.95 35.72 -28.34
CA LYS A 561 -29.77 35.83 -27.11
C LYS A 561 -29.19 34.99 -25.97
N LEU A 562 -28.78 33.76 -26.28
CA LEU A 562 -28.19 32.85 -25.31
C LEU A 562 -26.88 33.39 -24.72
N LEU A 563 -25.97 33.92 -25.55
CA LEU A 563 -24.70 34.49 -25.07
C LEU A 563 -24.92 35.66 -24.10
N LYS A 564 -25.90 36.53 -24.35
CA LYS A 564 -26.25 37.63 -23.44
C LYS A 564 -26.73 37.14 -22.07
N LEU A 565 -27.45 36.02 -22.03
CA LEU A 565 -27.85 35.39 -20.76
C LEU A 565 -26.62 34.84 -20.03
N PHE A 566 -25.66 34.29 -20.75
CA PHE A 566 -24.41 33.75 -20.19
C PHE A 566 -23.45 34.82 -19.66
N GLU A 567 -23.50 36.06 -20.18
CA GLU A 567 -22.69 37.18 -19.68
C GLU A 567 -23.03 37.59 -18.23
N HIS A 568 -24.20 37.23 -17.72
CA HIS A 568 -24.71 37.65 -16.41
C HIS A 568 -24.73 36.52 -15.36
N SER A 569 -24.08 35.38 -15.62
CA SER A 569 -24.06 34.26 -14.66
C SER A 569 -23.07 34.46 -13.52
N GLU A 570 -23.53 34.33 -12.28
CA GLU A 570 -22.66 34.13 -11.12
C GLU A 570 -22.20 32.67 -11.03
N GLU A 571 -20.93 32.44 -10.68
CA GLU A 571 -20.40 31.09 -10.44
C GLU A 571 -21.11 30.46 -9.23
N ALA A 572 -21.95 29.44 -9.46
CA ALA A 572 -22.57 28.69 -8.38
C ALA A 572 -21.66 27.52 -7.95
N SER A 573 -21.46 27.34 -6.63
CA SER A 573 -20.80 26.14 -6.12
C SER A 573 -21.75 24.95 -6.22
N PHE A 574 -21.39 23.93 -7.01
CA PHE A 574 -22.17 22.70 -7.09
C PHE A 574 -21.70 21.67 -6.06
N PRO A 575 -22.63 20.97 -5.39
CA PRO A 575 -22.30 19.72 -4.71
C PRO A 575 -21.81 18.69 -5.73
N GLU A 576 -20.83 17.89 -5.33
CA GLU A 576 -20.44 16.68 -6.05
C GLU A 576 -21.60 15.66 -5.97
N TYR A 577 -22.01 15.09 -7.10
CA TYR A 577 -23.10 14.12 -7.17
C TYR A 577 -22.56 12.73 -7.49
N ASP A 578 -23.22 11.69 -6.95
CA ASP A 578 -22.88 10.27 -7.19
C ASP A 578 -23.10 9.80 -8.64
N SER A 579 -23.67 10.65 -9.49
CA SER A 579 -24.08 10.35 -10.86
C SER A 579 -23.76 11.51 -11.79
N LEU A 580 -23.35 11.17 -13.02
CA LEU A 580 -23.19 12.14 -14.11
C LEU A 580 -24.53 12.56 -14.72
N PHE A 581 -25.58 11.74 -14.61
CA PHE A 581 -26.83 11.90 -15.34
C PHE A 581 -28.00 12.34 -14.47
N PHE A 582 -27.97 12.02 -13.18
CA PHE A 582 -29.02 12.27 -12.21
C PHE A 582 -28.52 13.13 -11.05
N TYR A 583 -29.41 13.94 -10.49
CA TYR A 583 -29.26 14.49 -9.17
C TYR A 583 -29.26 13.39 -8.10
N PRO A 584 -28.78 13.69 -6.87
CA PRO A 584 -28.73 12.69 -5.79
C PRO A 584 -30.08 12.04 -5.56
N ILE A 585 -30.09 10.71 -5.61
CA ILE A 585 -31.27 9.87 -5.34
C ILE A 585 -31.01 9.15 -4.03
N SER A 586 -31.85 9.36 -3.02
CA SER A 586 -31.76 8.67 -1.74
C SER A 586 -32.23 7.21 -1.85
N ASP A 587 -31.83 6.36 -0.90
CA ASP A 587 -32.29 4.96 -0.86
C ASP A 587 -33.81 4.87 -0.70
N LYS A 588 -34.42 5.83 0.02
CA LYS A 588 -35.87 5.92 0.17
C LYS A 588 -36.56 6.19 -1.16
N GLU A 589 -36.01 7.09 -1.98
CA GLU A 589 -36.55 7.37 -3.32
C GLU A 589 -36.36 6.18 -4.26
N LEU A 590 -35.20 5.54 -4.26
CA LEU A 590 -34.96 4.31 -5.02
C LEU A 590 -35.97 3.21 -4.66
N ALA A 591 -36.28 3.04 -3.36
CA ALA A 591 -37.25 2.07 -2.89
C ALA A 591 -38.68 2.35 -3.40
N LEU A 592 -39.03 3.61 -3.65
CA LEU A 592 -40.33 4.01 -4.19
C LEU A 592 -40.42 3.86 -5.72
N MET A 593 -39.29 3.79 -6.41
CA MET A 593 -39.26 3.64 -7.86
C MET A 593 -39.77 2.27 -8.31
N ASN A 594 -40.43 2.25 -9.47
CA ASN A 594 -40.83 1.03 -10.14
C ASN A 594 -39.67 0.44 -10.97
N GLY A 595 -39.83 -0.79 -11.46
CA GLY A 595 -38.79 -1.47 -12.24
C GLY A 595 -38.40 -0.73 -13.53
N ALA A 596 -39.34 -0.05 -14.18
CA ALA A 596 -39.08 0.72 -15.40
C ALA A 596 -38.19 1.96 -15.14
N GLN A 597 -38.41 2.65 -14.02
CA GLN A 597 -37.58 3.77 -13.58
C GLN A 597 -36.17 3.30 -13.19
N LEU A 598 -36.07 2.22 -12.41
CA LEU A 598 -34.78 1.62 -12.04
C LEU A 598 -33.99 1.15 -13.28
N ALA A 599 -34.66 0.53 -14.24
CA ALA A 599 -34.06 0.15 -15.52
C ALA A 599 -33.60 1.36 -16.32
N THR A 600 -34.42 2.42 -16.38
CA THR A 600 -34.05 3.66 -17.06
C THR A 600 -32.82 4.29 -16.45
N ILE A 601 -32.70 4.31 -15.11
CA ILE A 601 -31.52 4.80 -14.39
C ILE A 601 -30.30 3.96 -14.75
N CYS A 602 -30.37 2.63 -14.57
CA CYS A 602 -29.21 1.77 -14.79
C CYS A 602 -28.71 1.79 -16.24
N LEU A 603 -29.62 1.81 -17.21
CA LEU A 603 -29.28 1.90 -18.63
C LEU A 603 -28.67 3.27 -18.98
N GLU A 604 -29.10 4.34 -18.32
CA GLU A 604 -28.53 5.66 -18.53
C GLU A 604 -27.14 5.79 -17.91
N GLU A 605 -26.97 5.30 -16.68
CA GLU A 605 -25.67 5.28 -15.98
C GLU A 605 -24.58 4.54 -16.76
N LEU A 606 -24.97 3.50 -17.51
CA LEU A 606 -24.06 2.76 -18.40
C LEU A 606 -23.62 3.53 -19.67
N ASN A 607 -24.06 4.78 -19.84
CA ASN A 607 -23.44 5.68 -20.83
C ASN A 607 -22.10 6.27 -20.33
N ALA A 608 -21.81 6.20 -19.03
CA ALA A 608 -20.53 6.62 -18.48
C ALA A 608 -19.41 5.60 -18.80
N SER A 609 -18.16 6.06 -18.75
CA SER A 609 -17.00 5.21 -19.00
C SER A 609 -16.74 4.17 -17.91
N GLN A 610 -17.31 4.37 -16.72
CA GLN A 610 -17.25 3.50 -15.55
C GLN A 610 -18.63 3.44 -14.89
N PRO A 611 -19.02 2.31 -14.29
CA PRO A 611 -20.29 2.21 -13.58
C PRO A 611 -20.26 3.04 -12.29
N SER A 612 -21.37 3.69 -11.98
CA SER A 612 -21.50 4.58 -10.83
C SER A 612 -21.89 3.85 -9.54
N LEU A 613 -21.73 4.56 -8.41
CA LEU A 613 -22.23 4.12 -7.12
C LEU A 613 -23.76 3.98 -7.10
N LEU A 614 -24.47 4.73 -7.95
CA LEU A 614 -25.92 4.59 -8.10
C LEU A 614 -26.30 3.23 -8.68
N ILE A 615 -25.59 2.75 -9.72
CA ILE A 615 -25.76 1.37 -10.22
C ILE A 615 -25.47 0.38 -9.10
N TYR A 616 -24.36 0.54 -8.37
CA TYR A 616 -24.00 -0.37 -7.29
C TYR A 616 -25.11 -0.49 -6.24
N ARG A 617 -25.67 0.64 -5.79
CA ARG A 617 -26.78 0.67 -4.81
C ARG A 617 -28.01 -0.10 -5.31
N ILE A 618 -28.38 0.06 -6.58
CA ILE A 618 -29.54 -0.63 -7.18
C ILE A 618 -29.27 -2.12 -7.37
N VAL A 619 -28.11 -2.48 -7.92
CA VAL A 619 -27.78 -3.86 -8.30
C VAL A 619 -27.41 -4.71 -7.08
N ARG A 620 -26.87 -4.11 -6.02
CA ARG A 620 -26.57 -4.81 -4.76
C ARG A 620 -27.82 -5.17 -3.97
N ASP A 621 -28.80 -4.27 -3.91
CA ASP A 621 -30.02 -4.48 -3.13
C ASP A 621 -30.92 -5.54 -3.79
N GLU A 622 -31.33 -6.56 -3.02
CA GLU A 622 -32.14 -7.66 -3.54
C GLU A 622 -33.51 -7.18 -4.05
N GLN A 623 -34.19 -6.30 -3.31
CA GLN A 623 -35.54 -5.88 -3.66
C GLN A 623 -35.53 -4.98 -4.90
N LEU A 624 -34.57 -4.04 -4.98
CA LEU A 624 -34.38 -3.20 -6.16
C LEU A 624 -33.94 -4.03 -7.37
N TRP A 625 -33.03 -4.99 -7.19
CA TRP A 625 -32.60 -5.89 -8.25
C TRP A 625 -33.76 -6.71 -8.81
N GLN A 626 -34.65 -7.25 -7.97
CA GLN A 626 -35.81 -8.01 -8.47
C GLN A 626 -36.76 -7.10 -9.27
N LYS A 627 -37.06 -5.89 -8.80
CA LYS A 627 -37.87 -4.92 -9.57
C LYS A 627 -37.23 -4.61 -10.94
N LEU A 628 -35.93 -4.32 -10.94
CA LEU A 628 -35.14 -4.05 -12.14
C LEU A 628 -35.16 -5.25 -13.10
N LYS A 629 -34.79 -6.43 -12.60
CA LYS A 629 -34.71 -7.67 -13.38
C LYS A 629 -36.05 -8.03 -14.01
N THR A 630 -37.14 -7.94 -13.25
CA THR A 630 -38.49 -8.18 -13.77
C THR A 630 -38.80 -7.22 -14.91
N ALA A 631 -38.56 -5.91 -14.75
CA ALA A 631 -38.78 -4.95 -15.81
C ALA A 631 -37.91 -5.21 -17.06
N LEU A 632 -36.62 -5.52 -16.89
CA LEU A 632 -35.70 -5.84 -17.99
C LEU A 632 -36.12 -7.09 -18.77
N VAL A 633 -36.80 -8.04 -18.12
CA VAL A 633 -37.31 -9.27 -18.75
C VAL A 633 -38.68 -9.03 -19.40
N GLU A 634 -39.64 -8.51 -18.65
CA GLU A 634 -41.03 -8.33 -19.11
C GLU A 634 -41.14 -7.27 -20.22
N HIS A 635 -40.37 -6.19 -20.12
CA HIS A 635 -40.37 -5.09 -21.09
C HIS A 635 -39.13 -5.07 -21.99
N ARG A 636 -38.45 -6.22 -22.15
CA ARG A 636 -37.21 -6.32 -22.94
C ARG A 636 -37.35 -5.72 -24.34
N ALA A 637 -38.45 -6.03 -25.03
CA ALA A 637 -38.72 -5.53 -26.37
C ALA A 637 -38.84 -3.99 -26.41
N GLU A 638 -39.42 -3.38 -25.37
CA GLU A 638 -39.56 -1.94 -25.28
C GLU A 638 -38.21 -1.25 -25.04
N PHE A 639 -37.33 -1.82 -24.21
CA PHE A 639 -35.96 -1.31 -24.03
C PHE A 639 -35.10 -1.45 -25.28
N LEU A 640 -35.27 -2.53 -26.04
CA LEU A 640 -34.53 -2.74 -27.28
C LEU A 640 -34.93 -1.79 -28.43
N ASN A 641 -36.01 -1.01 -28.26
CA ASN A 641 -36.31 0.10 -29.15
C ASN A 641 -35.34 1.27 -29.00
N ARG A 642 -34.55 1.32 -27.90
CA ARG A 642 -33.52 2.34 -27.71
C ARG A 642 -32.32 2.07 -28.61
N GLN A 643 -31.63 3.14 -29.00
CA GLN A 643 -30.53 3.11 -29.97
C GLN A 643 -29.14 3.12 -29.30
N ASP A 644 -29.07 2.92 -27.98
CA ASP A 644 -27.88 3.04 -27.14
C ASP A 644 -27.35 1.68 -26.64
N GLN A 645 -27.40 0.66 -27.51
CA GLN A 645 -26.84 -0.68 -27.25
C GLN A 645 -27.42 -1.38 -26.00
N CYS A 646 -28.72 -1.23 -25.76
CA CYS A 646 -29.38 -1.77 -24.57
C CYS A 646 -29.14 -3.26 -24.31
N GLU A 647 -29.02 -4.10 -25.35
CA GLU A 647 -28.76 -5.53 -25.15
C GLU A 647 -27.44 -5.79 -24.43
N LYS A 648 -26.38 -5.07 -24.82
CA LYS A 648 -25.08 -5.13 -24.14
C LYS A 648 -25.19 -4.58 -22.72
N LYS A 649 -25.83 -3.43 -22.54
CA LYS A 649 -26.01 -2.81 -21.22
C LYS A 649 -26.75 -3.71 -20.23
N ILE A 650 -27.80 -4.40 -20.69
CA ILE A 650 -28.53 -5.38 -19.87
C ILE A 650 -27.61 -6.53 -19.46
N ALA A 651 -26.78 -7.03 -20.39
CA ALA A 651 -25.80 -8.07 -20.08
C ALA A 651 -24.75 -7.59 -19.06
N ASP A 652 -24.28 -6.34 -19.18
CA ASP A 652 -23.33 -5.73 -18.23
C ASP A 652 -23.95 -5.62 -16.83
N LEU A 653 -25.24 -5.23 -16.69
CA LEU A 653 -25.94 -5.22 -15.40
C LEU A 653 -26.07 -6.62 -14.77
N MET A 654 -26.32 -7.65 -15.59
CA MET A 654 -26.35 -9.04 -15.13
C MET A 654 -24.97 -9.50 -14.64
N LEU A 655 -23.91 -9.14 -15.36
CA LEU A 655 -22.53 -9.44 -14.96
C LEU A 655 -22.17 -8.75 -13.64
N PHE A 656 -22.49 -7.46 -13.49
CA PHE A 656 -22.26 -6.72 -12.26
C PHE A 656 -22.98 -7.35 -11.07
N ARG A 657 -24.24 -7.77 -11.26
CA ARG A 657 -24.98 -8.49 -10.24
C ARG A 657 -24.27 -9.77 -9.84
N GLN A 658 -23.84 -10.57 -10.82
CA GLN A 658 -23.15 -11.83 -10.58
C GLN A 658 -21.84 -11.62 -9.80
N GLN A 659 -21.05 -10.62 -10.18
CA GLN A 659 -19.78 -10.30 -9.50
C GLN A 659 -20.01 -9.85 -8.05
N ILE A 660 -21.01 -8.99 -7.80
CA ILE A 660 -21.37 -8.55 -6.45
C ILE A 660 -21.83 -9.73 -5.60
N GLN A 661 -22.66 -10.63 -6.16
CA GLN A 661 -23.10 -11.83 -5.47
C GLN A 661 -21.95 -12.79 -5.17
N ALA A 662 -21.03 -12.99 -6.12
CA ALA A 662 -19.85 -13.82 -5.91
C ALA A 662 -18.96 -13.28 -4.78
N PHE A 663 -18.74 -11.96 -4.75
CA PHE A 663 -18.03 -11.30 -3.66
C PHE A 663 -18.76 -11.48 -2.31
N GLN A 664 -20.08 -11.30 -2.26
CA GLN A 664 -20.87 -11.51 -1.03
C GLN A 664 -20.85 -12.96 -0.55
N ILE A 665 -20.88 -13.92 -1.47
CA ILE A 665 -20.78 -15.36 -1.17
C ILE A 665 -19.40 -15.66 -0.60
N ALA A 666 -18.33 -15.22 -1.26
CA ALA A 666 -16.96 -15.42 -0.78
C ALA A 666 -16.74 -14.75 0.60
N HIS A 667 -17.30 -13.56 0.82
CA HIS A 667 -17.22 -12.87 2.10
C HIS A 667 -17.96 -13.64 3.20
N THR A 668 -19.13 -14.19 2.87
CA THR A 668 -19.90 -15.04 3.79
C THR A 668 -19.15 -16.33 4.10
N ALA A 669 -18.58 -16.98 3.08
CA ALA A 669 -17.75 -18.19 3.24
C ALA A 669 -16.56 -17.94 4.17
N PHE A 670 -15.85 -16.83 4.00
CA PHE A 670 -14.78 -16.40 4.90
C PHE A 670 -15.29 -16.18 6.34
N SER A 671 -16.44 -15.52 6.49
CA SER A 671 -16.99 -15.15 7.81
C SER A 671 -17.46 -16.36 8.62
N VAL A 672 -17.94 -17.42 7.97
CA VAL A 672 -18.45 -18.64 8.66
C VAL A 672 -17.39 -19.71 8.85
N GLU A 673 -16.26 -19.61 8.14
CA GLU A 673 -15.18 -20.59 8.26
C GLU A 673 -14.41 -20.40 9.58
N GLU A 674 -14.19 -21.51 10.28
CA GLU A 674 -13.48 -21.55 11.56
C GLU A 674 -12.09 -22.18 11.43
N ASN A 675 -11.90 -23.06 10.45
CA ASN A 675 -10.60 -23.67 10.19
C ASN A 675 -9.65 -22.68 9.53
N LEU A 676 -8.46 -22.47 10.11
CA LEU A 676 -7.50 -21.47 9.65
C LEU A 676 -7.08 -21.65 8.18
N GLU A 677 -6.75 -22.88 7.76
CA GLU A 677 -6.33 -23.17 6.38
C GLU A 677 -7.47 -22.94 5.37
N GLN A 678 -8.69 -23.36 5.71
CA GLN A 678 -9.85 -23.10 4.86
C GLN A 678 -10.21 -21.61 4.83
N LYS A 679 -9.97 -20.88 5.93
CA LYS A 679 -10.20 -19.45 6.03
C LYS A 679 -9.19 -18.65 5.21
N GLU A 680 -7.93 -19.11 5.11
CA GLU A 680 -6.94 -18.58 4.16
C GLU A 680 -7.41 -18.75 2.71
N LEU A 681 -7.89 -19.94 2.34
CA LEU A 681 -8.44 -20.22 1.01
C LEU A 681 -9.67 -19.35 0.71
N ALA A 682 -10.57 -19.22 1.68
CA ALA A 682 -11.75 -18.37 1.54
C ALA A 682 -11.40 -16.88 1.42
N LEU A 683 -10.34 -16.42 2.11
CA LEU A 683 -9.84 -15.05 1.93
C LEU A 683 -9.26 -14.86 0.53
N HIS A 684 -8.53 -15.85 0.01
CA HIS A 684 -7.99 -15.79 -1.34
C HIS A 684 -9.12 -15.70 -2.39
N GLU A 685 -10.15 -16.53 -2.26
CA GLU A 685 -11.34 -16.44 -3.12
C GLU A 685 -12.03 -15.07 -2.99
N LEU A 686 -12.14 -14.53 -1.77
CA LEU A 686 -12.67 -13.19 -1.53
C LEU A 686 -11.84 -12.10 -2.23
N GLU A 687 -10.51 -12.19 -2.21
CA GLU A 687 -9.61 -11.28 -2.92
C GLU A 687 -9.77 -11.36 -4.45
N GLU A 688 -9.90 -12.57 -4.99
CA GLU A 688 -10.15 -12.79 -6.42
C GLU A 688 -11.50 -12.18 -6.84
N MET A 689 -12.55 -12.44 -6.06
CA MET A 689 -13.88 -11.88 -6.33
C MET A 689 -13.92 -10.36 -6.15
N PHE A 690 -13.10 -9.80 -5.25
CA PHE A 690 -12.95 -8.35 -5.12
C PHE A 690 -12.27 -7.74 -6.35
N ALA A 691 -11.22 -8.38 -6.87
CA ALA A 691 -10.43 -7.86 -7.99
C ALA A 691 -11.21 -7.76 -9.31
N VAL A 692 -12.24 -8.60 -9.50
CA VAL A 692 -13.10 -8.56 -10.69
C VAL A 692 -14.21 -7.50 -10.63
N LEU A 693 -14.46 -6.89 -9.46
CA LEU A 693 -15.43 -5.83 -9.32
C LEU A 693 -14.95 -4.55 -10.04
N PRO A 694 -15.84 -3.74 -10.61
CA PRO A 694 -15.53 -2.38 -11.05
C PRO A 694 -14.94 -1.51 -9.92
N GLU A 695 -14.10 -0.53 -10.27
CA GLU A 695 -13.35 0.31 -9.30
C GLU A 695 -14.27 1.02 -8.30
N ALA A 696 -15.39 1.59 -8.77
CA ALA A 696 -16.39 2.22 -7.89
C ALA A 696 -16.98 1.24 -6.87
N PHE A 697 -17.12 -0.04 -7.24
CA PHE A 697 -17.69 -1.07 -6.37
C PHE A 697 -16.62 -1.57 -5.40
N GLN A 698 -15.37 -1.67 -5.84
CA GLN A 698 -14.24 -1.99 -4.97
C GLN A 698 -14.13 -0.98 -3.82
N ALA A 699 -14.27 0.31 -4.10
CA ALA A 699 -14.24 1.37 -3.08
C ALA A 699 -15.26 1.12 -1.94
N GLU A 700 -16.50 0.73 -2.29
CA GLU A 700 -17.56 0.43 -1.34
C GLU A 700 -17.33 -0.84 -0.52
N ASN A 701 -16.66 -1.84 -1.09
CA ASN A 701 -16.45 -3.14 -0.44
C ASN A 701 -15.08 -3.27 0.23
N ASN A 702 -14.18 -2.31 0.05
CA ASN A 702 -12.79 -2.38 0.52
C ASN A 702 -12.69 -2.58 2.05
N LEU A 703 -13.58 -1.95 2.81
CA LEU A 703 -13.59 -2.10 4.27
C LEU A 703 -13.89 -3.54 4.71
N GLN A 704 -14.72 -4.28 3.97
CA GLN A 704 -15.02 -5.68 4.27
C GLN A 704 -13.79 -6.56 4.04
N LEU A 705 -13.08 -6.34 2.93
CA LEU A 705 -11.83 -7.06 2.64
C LEU A 705 -10.73 -6.75 3.67
N ILE A 706 -10.57 -5.49 4.07
CA ILE A 706 -9.59 -5.09 5.09
C ILE A 706 -9.89 -5.77 6.43
N LYS A 707 -11.18 -5.82 6.84
CA LYS A 707 -11.58 -6.50 8.07
C LYS A 707 -11.29 -8.00 8.02
N ALA A 708 -11.59 -8.65 6.90
CA ALA A 708 -11.29 -10.07 6.71
C ALA A 708 -9.78 -10.36 6.80
N LYS A 709 -8.94 -9.51 6.17
CA LYS A 709 -7.48 -9.61 6.27
C LYS A 709 -6.97 -9.46 7.70
N GLU A 710 -7.50 -8.50 8.44
CA GLU A 710 -7.09 -8.29 9.83
C GLU A 710 -7.55 -9.46 10.72
N GLU A 711 -8.77 -9.96 10.54
CA GLU A 711 -9.27 -11.13 11.27
C GLU A 711 -8.36 -12.34 11.07
N LEU A 712 -8.01 -12.66 9.83
CA LEU A 712 -7.11 -13.79 9.54
C LEU A 712 -5.72 -13.58 10.14
N ARG A 713 -5.17 -12.37 10.05
CA ARG A 713 -3.90 -12.00 10.69
C ARG A 713 -3.93 -12.22 12.20
N LEU A 714 -5.01 -11.82 12.88
CA LEU A 714 -5.17 -12.03 14.31
C LEU A 714 -5.26 -13.53 14.67
N LEU A 715 -5.92 -14.34 13.84
CA LEU A 715 -5.97 -15.79 14.02
C LEU A 715 -4.60 -16.45 13.84
N HIS A 716 -3.78 -16.01 12.87
CA HIS A 716 -2.40 -16.49 12.73
C HIS A 716 -1.55 -16.18 13.96
N LEU A 717 -1.62 -14.94 14.46
CA LEU A 717 -0.90 -14.55 15.66
C LEU A 717 -1.33 -15.36 16.89
N GLN A 718 -2.62 -15.69 16.99
CA GLN A 718 -3.15 -16.56 18.04
C GLN A 718 -2.61 -18.00 17.92
N ALA A 719 -2.60 -18.56 16.70
CA ALA A 719 -2.06 -19.90 16.45
C ALA A 719 -0.56 -19.99 16.76
N GLU A 720 0.21 -18.97 16.37
CA GLU A 720 1.64 -18.88 16.67
C GLU A 720 1.91 -18.69 18.18
N LEU A 721 1.08 -17.92 18.88
CA LEU A 721 1.12 -17.84 20.34
C LEU A 721 0.88 -19.21 20.99
N ASP A 722 -0.07 -19.99 20.47
CA ASP A 722 -0.36 -21.34 20.96
C ASP A 722 0.81 -22.31 20.73
N ILE A 723 1.56 -22.15 19.62
CA ILE A 723 2.83 -22.86 19.41
C ILE A 723 3.85 -22.46 20.47
N HIS A 724 4.04 -21.16 20.73
CA HIS A 724 4.96 -20.71 21.78
C HIS A 724 4.56 -21.22 23.17
N PHE A 725 3.26 -21.29 23.47
CA PHE A 725 2.78 -21.92 24.70
C PHE A 725 3.12 -23.42 24.76
N ALA A 726 2.90 -24.16 23.67
CA ALA A 726 3.23 -25.58 23.61
C ALA A 726 4.74 -25.83 23.75
N GLU A 727 5.57 -25.03 23.09
CA GLU A 727 7.03 -25.11 23.20
C GLU A 727 7.54 -24.83 24.61
N PHE A 728 6.96 -23.82 25.28
CA PHE A 728 7.30 -23.53 26.68
C PHE A 728 6.87 -24.66 27.61
N ASN A 729 5.68 -25.22 27.43
CA ASN A 729 5.19 -26.34 28.23
C ASN A 729 5.99 -27.63 28.01
N ALA A 730 6.57 -27.82 26.82
CA ALA A 730 7.44 -28.93 26.48
C ALA A 730 8.93 -28.67 26.83
N ALA A 731 9.27 -27.50 27.34
CA ALA A 731 10.65 -27.12 27.65
C ALA A 731 11.24 -27.97 28.78
N SER A 732 12.53 -28.29 28.67
CA SER A 732 13.29 -28.95 29.73
C SER A 732 13.80 -27.90 30.73
N PHE A 733 14.29 -28.37 31.88
CA PHE A 733 14.85 -27.49 32.90
C PHE A 733 16.09 -26.71 32.42
N GLU A 734 16.83 -27.20 31.43
CA GLU A 734 17.99 -26.49 30.90
C GLU A 734 17.62 -25.30 30.00
N ASN A 735 16.45 -25.32 29.37
CA ASN A 735 16.06 -24.32 28.37
C ASN A 735 14.75 -23.56 28.67
N PHE A 736 14.06 -23.84 29.78
CA PHE A 736 12.79 -23.18 30.12
C PHE A 736 12.91 -21.66 30.19
N SER A 737 14.03 -21.12 30.67
CA SER A 737 14.24 -19.66 30.76
C SER A 737 14.30 -19.02 29.38
N GLN A 738 14.98 -19.68 28.43
CA GLN A 738 15.06 -19.21 27.05
C GLN A 738 13.69 -19.32 26.36
N LYS A 739 12.97 -20.43 26.54
CA LYS A 739 11.64 -20.63 25.96
C LYS A 739 10.61 -19.64 26.53
N TYR A 740 10.65 -19.37 27.83
CA TYR A 740 9.80 -18.34 28.43
C TYR A 740 10.15 -16.94 27.93
N HIS A 741 11.43 -16.61 27.78
CA HIS A 741 11.84 -15.33 27.23
C HIS A 741 11.33 -15.14 25.80
N SER A 742 11.41 -16.18 24.97
CA SER A 742 10.83 -16.17 23.62
C SER A 742 9.31 -15.95 23.65
N LEU A 743 8.60 -16.60 24.57
CA LEU A 743 7.16 -16.40 24.77
C LEU A 743 6.85 -14.95 25.21
N CYS A 744 7.64 -14.36 26.11
CA CYS A 744 7.49 -12.96 26.53
C CYS A 744 7.70 -12.00 25.36
N GLN A 745 8.78 -12.17 24.60
CA GLN A 745 9.07 -11.33 23.44
C GLN A 745 7.95 -11.39 22.40
N PHE A 746 7.45 -12.60 22.12
CA PHE A 746 6.33 -12.77 21.20
C PHE A 746 5.06 -12.09 21.76
N PHE A 747 4.72 -12.36 23.02
CA PHE A 747 3.53 -11.79 23.67
C PHE A 747 3.56 -10.25 23.72
N GLU A 748 4.71 -9.64 24.02
CA GLU A 748 4.89 -8.19 24.04
C GLU A 748 4.75 -7.54 22.65
N ALA A 749 5.09 -8.29 21.60
CA ALA A 749 4.94 -7.84 20.21
C ALA A 749 3.51 -7.97 19.66
N LEU A 750 2.61 -8.67 20.36
CA LEU A 750 1.23 -8.88 19.90
C LEU A 750 0.38 -7.59 19.99
N PRO A 751 -0.64 -7.44 19.12
CA PRO A 751 -1.66 -6.40 19.29
C PRO A 751 -2.37 -6.48 20.65
N HIS A 752 -2.77 -5.32 21.20
CA HIS A 752 -3.42 -5.23 22.52
C HIS A 752 -4.65 -6.13 22.68
N GLU A 753 -5.43 -6.30 21.61
CA GLU A 753 -6.62 -7.16 21.61
C GLU A 753 -6.28 -8.63 21.87
N VAL A 754 -5.29 -9.17 21.16
CA VAL A 754 -4.81 -10.55 21.36
C VAL A 754 -4.18 -10.71 22.75
N GLN A 755 -3.36 -9.73 23.18
CA GLN A 755 -2.79 -9.72 24.52
C GLN A 755 -3.86 -9.77 25.61
N SER A 756 -4.93 -8.99 25.47
CA SER A 756 -6.03 -8.92 26.44
C SER A 756 -6.76 -10.26 26.55
N ASN A 757 -7.09 -10.87 25.41
CA ASN A 757 -7.82 -12.15 25.36
C ASN A 757 -6.99 -13.32 25.92
N THR A 758 -5.67 -13.25 25.83
CA THR A 758 -4.76 -14.35 26.21
C THR A 758 -3.97 -14.08 27.49
N ARG A 759 -4.16 -12.91 28.14
CA ARG A 759 -3.41 -12.49 29.33
C ARG A 759 -3.47 -13.49 30.47
N ILE A 760 -4.64 -14.08 30.70
CA ILE A 760 -4.82 -15.08 31.76
C ILE A 760 -3.95 -16.31 31.49
N LYS A 761 -3.98 -16.82 30.25
CA LYS A 761 -3.17 -17.98 29.82
C LYS A 761 -1.67 -17.65 29.92
N PHE A 762 -1.26 -16.46 29.51
CA PHE A 762 0.13 -15.98 29.65
C PHE A 762 0.57 -15.88 31.11
N ASN A 763 -0.26 -15.31 31.99
CA ASN A 763 0.04 -15.19 33.42
C ASN A 763 0.21 -16.57 34.07
N LYS A 764 -0.58 -17.58 33.67
CA LYS A 764 -0.39 -18.97 34.12
C LYS A 764 1.02 -19.49 33.75
N GLN A 765 1.52 -19.17 32.56
CA GLN A 765 2.89 -19.52 32.18
C GLN A 765 3.95 -18.80 33.02
N GLY A 766 3.68 -17.57 33.46
CA GLY A 766 4.54 -16.86 34.40
C GLY A 766 4.68 -17.57 35.74
N LEU A 767 3.63 -18.22 36.25
CA LEU A 767 3.70 -19.03 37.46
C LEU A 767 4.54 -20.30 37.26
N ILE A 768 4.40 -20.95 36.09
CA ILE A 768 5.23 -22.11 35.73
C ILE A 768 6.71 -21.70 35.64
N HIS A 769 7.02 -20.57 35.00
CA HIS A 769 8.39 -20.04 34.96
C HIS A 769 8.91 -19.76 36.36
N LEU A 770 8.11 -19.12 37.21
CA LEU A 770 8.50 -18.79 38.58
C LEU A 770 8.78 -20.07 39.39
N ALA A 771 8.01 -21.13 39.18
CA ALA A 771 8.25 -22.44 39.82
C ALA A 771 9.60 -23.03 39.38
N TYR A 772 9.87 -23.11 38.07
CA TYR A 772 11.17 -23.57 37.57
C TYR A 772 12.34 -22.72 38.08
N LYS A 773 12.19 -21.39 38.07
CA LYS A 773 13.20 -20.48 38.59
C LYS A 773 13.48 -20.72 40.07
N THR A 774 12.44 -20.83 40.88
CA THR A 774 12.56 -21.07 42.33
C THR A 774 13.20 -22.43 42.61
N MET A 775 12.90 -23.46 41.79
CA MET A 775 13.57 -24.75 41.85
C MET A 775 15.06 -24.66 41.51
N GLY A 776 15.43 -23.88 40.49
CA GLY A 776 16.83 -23.63 40.13
C GLY A 776 17.59 -22.83 41.19
N ASP A 777 16.95 -21.82 41.78
CA ASP A 777 17.49 -21.05 42.90
C ASP A 777 17.72 -21.96 44.11
N TRP A 778 16.79 -22.91 44.36
CA TRP A 778 16.95 -23.92 45.40
C TRP A 778 18.07 -24.92 45.12
N MET A 779 18.50 -25.15 43.88
CA MET A 779 19.63 -26.03 43.60
C MET A 779 20.98 -25.45 44.07
N ASN A 780 21.10 -24.12 44.14
CA ASN A 780 22.36 -23.39 44.38
C ASN A 780 22.54 -22.65 45.74
N PRO A 781 21.86 -22.97 46.86
CA PRO A 781 22.19 -22.40 48.16
C PRO A 781 23.63 -22.69 48.57
N ALA A 782 24.20 -21.83 49.41
CA ALA A 782 25.58 -21.95 49.89
C ALA A 782 25.73 -22.88 51.12
N SER A 783 24.66 -23.11 51.88
CA SER A 783 24.71 -23.91 53.11
C SER A 783 23.49 -24.82 53.27
N LEU A 784 23.66 -25.88 54.07
CA LEU A 784 22.60 -26.82 54.46
C LEU A 784 21.39 -26.13 55.08
N SER A 785 21.60 -25.19 56.00
CA SER A 785 20.52 -24.43 56.63
C SER A 785 19.70 -23.65 55.61
N SER A 786 20.39 -22.94 54.71
CA SER A 786 19.77 -22.19 53.62
C SER A 786 19.05 -23.09 52.63
N LYS A 787 19.61 -24.27 52.33
CA LYS A 787 18.99 -25.30 51.48
C LYS A 787 17.69 -25.82 52.07
N ILE A 788 17.63 -26.04 53.38
CA ILE A 788 16.39 -26.49 54.03
C ILE A 788 15.37 -25.36 54.10
N SER A 789 15.75 -24.19 54.59
CA SER A 789 14.81 -23.08 54.82
C SER A 789 14.21 -22.53 53.53
N SER A 790 14.95 -22.58 52.42
CA SER A 790 14.49 -22.08 51.11
C SER A 790 13.55 -23.05 50.37
N PHE A 791 13.45 -24.32 50.77
CA PHE A 791 12.58 -25.28 50.07
C PHE A 791 11.08 -24.95 50.23
N GLU A 792 10.71 -24.29 51.32
CA GLU A 792 9.32 -23.87 51.53
C GLU A 792 8.87 -22.88 50.45
N GLN A 793 9.80 -22.07 49.91
CA GLN A 793 9.51 -21.22 48.75
C GLN A 793 9.21 -22.05 47.50
N VAL A 794 9.97 -23.14 47.26
CA VAL A 794 9.71 -24.08 46.15
C VAL A 794 8.31 -24.69 46.29
N ARG A 795 7.96 -25.17 47.49
CA ARG A 795 6.64 -25.79 47.77
C ARG A 795 5.50 -24.80 47.55
N ASN A 796 5.64 -23.57 48.07
CA ASN A 796 4.63 -22.54 47.94
C ASN A 796 4.43 -22.11 46.48
N THR A 797 5.52 -21.88 45.75
CA THR A 797 5.44 -21.48 44.34
C THR A 797 4.88 -22.61 43.48
N PHE A 798 5.29 -23.86 43.69
CA PHE A 798 4.72 -25.01 42.98
C PHE A 798 3.23 -25.19 43.29
N GLY A 799 2.80 -24.99 44.54
CA GLY A 799 1.40 -25.06 44.96
C GLY A 799 0.48 -23.99 44.34
N GLN A 800 1.05 -22.92 43.76
CA GLN A 800 0.30 -21.91 43.01
C GLN A 800 0.05 -22.31 41.54
N VAL A 801 0.67 -23.39 41.06
CA VAL A 801 0.52 -23.87 39.69
C VAL A 801 -0.64 -24.87 39.62
N GLU A 802 -1.78 -24.44 39.07
CA GLU A 802 -2.98 -25.30 38.93
C GLU A 802 -2.76 -26.50 37.99
N GLU A 803 -2.06 -26.29 36.87
CA GLU A 803 -1.81 -27.29 35.83
C GLU A 803 -0.31 -27.33 35.50
N ALA A 804 0.46 -28.05 36.32
CA ALA A 804 1.89 -28.16 36.14
C ALA A 804 2.26 -29.08 34.96
N PRO A 805 3.19 -28.68 34.07
CA PRO A 805 3.75 -29.58 33.06
C PRO A 805 4.41 -30.79 33.72
N ARG A 806 4.38 -31.94 33.04
CA ARG A 806 4.95 -33.19 33.58
C ARG A 806 6.42 -33.04 34.01
N GLY A 807 7.23 -32.34 33.22
CA GLY A 807 8.63 -32.06 33.57
C GLY A 807 8.80 -31.27 34.87
N LEU A 808 7.88 -30.33 35.16
CA LEU A 808 7.89 -29.56 36.40
C LEU A 808 7.48 -30.42 37.60
N ILE A 809 6.48 -31.30 37.42
CA ILE A 809 6.03 -32.25 38.45
C ILE A 809 7.16 -33.22 38.80
N ASP A 810 7.79 -33.82 37.80
CA ASP A 810 8.88 -34.79 37.97
C ASP A 810 10.07 -34.14 38.70
N LEU A 811 10.42 -32.91 38.30
CA LEU A 811 11.46 -32.12 38.96
C LEU A 811 11.09 -31.81 40.42
N PHE A 812 9.88 -31.33 40.69
CA PHE A 812 9.43 -31.05 42.06
C PHE A 812 9.55 -32.28 42.95
N GLN A 813 9.08 -33.44 42.49
CA GLN A 813 9.16 -34.70 43.23
C GLN A 813 10.62 -35.13 43.48
N GLN A 814 11.52 -34.90 42.52
CA GLN A 814 12.94 -35.17 42.71
C GLN A 814 13.54 -34.25 43.78
N LEU A 815 13.24 -32.96 43.73
CA LEU A 815 13.74 -31.99 44.70
C LEU A 815 13.13 -32.21 46.10
N GLU A 816 11.88 -32.66 46.19
CA GLU A 816 11.25 -33.03 47.46
C GLU A 816 11.95 -34.22 48.12
N LYS A 817 12.30 -35.25 47.33
CA LYS A 817 13.13 -36.37 47.82
C LYS A 817 14.49 -35.89 48.30
N GLN A 818 15.16 -35.01 47.54
CA GLN A 818 16.44 -34.43 47.95
C GLN A 818 16.31 -33.56 49.21
N HIS A 819 15.25 -32.76 49.31
CA HIS A 819 14.97 -31.96 50.50
C HIS A 819 14.83 -32.83 51.75
N HIS A 820 14.15 -33.97 51.66
CA HIS A 820 14.07 -34.92 52.75
C HIS A 820 15.45 -35.44 53.18
N ILE A 821 16.33 -35.75 52.23
CA ILE A 821 17.73 -36.13 52.52
C ILE A 821 18.44 -35.00 53.28
N TYR A 822 18.30 -33.75 52.85
CA TYR A 822 18.90 -32.61 53.54
C TYR A 822 18.38 -32.45 54.97
N GLN A 823 17.08 -32.67 55.21
CA GLN A 823 16.51 -32.64 56.56
C GLN A 823 17.13 -33.70 57.47
N LEU A 824 17.39 -34.91 56.95
CA LEU A 824 18.09 -35.96 57.70
C LEU A 824 19.53 -35.56 57.99
N LEU A 825 20.25 -35.07 56.98
CA LEU A 825 21.64 -34.61 57.13
C LEU A 825 21.78 -33.46 58.14
N ALA A 826 20.81 -32.56 58.25
CA ALA A 826 20.84 -31.49 59.24
C ALA A 826 20.73 -31.96 60.69
N GLN A 827 20.35 -33.21 60.93
CA GLN A 827 20.37 -33.82 62.26
C GLN A 827 21.79 -34.21 62.68
N ILE A 828 22.69 -34.42 61.71
CA ILE A 828 24.04 -34.94 61.95
C ILE A 828 25.17 -33.98 61.54
N LEU A 829 24.90 -32.99 60.68
CA LEU A 829 25.88 -32.05 60.17
C LEU A 829 25.67 -30.62 60.68
N PRO A 830 26.76 -29.80 60.76
CA PRO A 830 26.64 -28.37 61.03
C PRO A 830 25.76 -27.65 60.01
N GLN A 831 24.97 -26.69 60.48
CA GLN A 831 24.05 -25.88 59.67
C GLN A 831 24.76 -25.10 58.53
N ASN A 832 26.04 -24.77 58.70
CA ASN A 832 26.87 -24.07 57.72
C ASN A 832 27.58 -25.02 56.73
N SER A 833 27.25 -26.32 56.71
CA SER A 833 27.85 -27.28 55.78
C SER A 833 27.62 -26.85 54.32
N PRO A 834 28.66 -26.79 53.47
CA PRO A 834 28.52 -26.38 52.07
C PRO A 834 27.66 -27.36 51.27
N SER A 835 26.55 -26.89 50.72
CA SER A 835 25.58 -27.72 49.98
C SER A 835 26.14 -28.31 48.70
N GLU A 836 27.08 -27.62 48.04
CA GLU A 836 27.76 -28.16 46.86
C GLU A 836 28.52 -29.44 47.18
N GLN A 837 29.27 -29.44 48.28
CA GLN A 837 29.97 -30.65 48.74
C GLN A 837 28.98 -31.74 49.15
N LEU A 838 27.86 -31.38 49.81
CA LEU A 838 26.82 -32.35 50.16
C LEU A 838 26.18 -32.99 48.93
N ASN A 839 25.92 -32.22 47.87
CA ASN A 839 25.43 -32.76 46.60
C ASN A 839 26.42 -33.80 46.05
N ILE A 840 27.72 -33.48 45.99
CA ILE A 840 28.76 -34.41 45.52
C ILE A 840 28.76 -35.70 46.37
N ASP A 841 28.67 -35.56 47.69
CA ASP A 841 28.68 -36.70 48.62
C ASP A 841 27.41 -37.56 48.48
N ILE A 842 26.23 -36.95 48.31
CA ILE A 842 24.96 -37.64 48.06
C ILE A 842 25.02 -38.37 46.71
N THR A 843 25.47 -37.73 45.64
CA THR A 843 25.62 -38.36 44.32
C THR A 843 26.60 -39.52 44.38
N LYS A 844 27.71 -39.40 45.11
CA LYS A 844 28.65 -40.51 45.35
C LYS A 844 27.96 -41.68 46.05
N LEU A 845 27.14 -41.42 47.08
CA LEU A 845 26.34 -42.46 47.76
C LEU A 845 25.31 -43.11 46.84
N GLU A 846 24.63 -42.33 46.01
CA GLU A 846 23.66 -42.85 45.05
C GLU A 846 24.34 -43.77 44.02
N GLU A 847 25.46 -43.32 43.47
CA GLU A 847 26.23 -44.04 42.47
C GLU A 847 26.82 -45.33 43.05
N CYS A 848 27.38 -45.28 44.26
CA CYS A 848 27.98 -46.46 44.87
C CYS A 848 26.95 -47.50 45.34
N THR A 849 25.67 -47.13 45.46
CA THR A 849 24.57 -48.02 45.88
C THR A 849 23.58 -48.38 44.78
N LYS A 850 23.74 -47.85 43.56
CA LYS A 850 22.72 -47.97 42.48
C LYS A 850 22.39 -49.38 42.03
N HIS A 851 23.29 -50.33 42.29
CA HIS A 851 23.16 -51.73 41.88
C HIS A 851 22.59 -52.64 42.98
N LEU A 852 22.33 -52.08 44.17
CA LEU A 852 21.76 -52.81 45.29
C LEU A 852 20.24 -53.00 45.12
N GLU A 853 19.71 -54.02 45.78
CA GLU A 853 18.25 -54.18 45.92
C GLU A 853 17.65 -52.93 46.57
N GLN A 854 16.52 -52.45 46.04
CA GLN A 854 15.89 -51.20 46.47
C GLN A 854 15.62 -51.14 47.98
N SER A 855 15.21 -52.27 48.59
CA SER A 855 14.95 -52.37 50.03
C SER A 855 16.22 -52.16 50.86
N LEU A 856 17.32 -52.77 50.44
CA LEU A 856 18.63 -52.66 51.08
C LEU A 856 19.24 -51.28 50.89
N GLN A 857 19.14 -50.74 49.68
CA GLN A 857 19.57 -49.37 49.36
C GLN A 857 18.87 -48.35 50.26
N GLN A 858 17.55 -48.47 50.45
CA GLN A 858 16.78 -47.54 51.28
C GLN A 858 17.13 -47.65 52.77
N ARG A 859 17.29 -48.87 53.29
CA ARG A 859 17.77 -49.12 54.67
C ARG A 859 19.14 -48.49 54.89
N PHE A 860 20.06 -48.69 53.94
CA PHE A 860 21.42 -48.15 54.02
C PHE A 860 21.46 -46.63 53.91
N LYS A 861 20.76 -46.02 52.94
CA LYS A 861 20.67 -44.55 52.82
C LYS A 861 20.12 -43.91 54.09
N THR A 862 19.03 -44.45 54.64
CA THR A 862 18.46 -44.00 55.91
C THR A 862 19.49 -44.10 57.05
N ALA A 863 20.27 -45.17 57.08
CA ALA A 863 21.31 -45.35 58.07
C ALA A 863 22.44 -44.32 57.96
N VAL A 864 22.92 -44.09 56.73
CA VAL A 864 23.98 -43.13 56.41
C VAL A 864 23.56 -41.69 56.75
N PHE A 865 22.33 -41.28 56.38
CA PHE A 865 21.87 -39.91 56.63
C PHE A 865 21.55 -39.61 58.10
N GLY A 866 21.41 -40.64 58.94
CA GLY A 866 21.15 -40.50 60.38
C GLY A 866 22.36 -40.78 61.26
N ASP A 867 23.57 -40.86 60.70
CA ASP A 867 24.78 -41.23 61.43
C ASP A 867 26.02 -40.48 60.92
N LEU A 868 26.53 -39.55 61.73
CA LEU A 868 27.69 -38.71 61.38
C LEU A 868 28.96 -39.52 61.12
N ILE A 869 29.17 -40.61 61.88
CA ILE A 869 30.37 -41.43 61.77
C ILE A 869 30.32 -42.20 60.45
N LEU A 870 29.17 -42.80 60.14
CA LEU A 870 28.94 -43.50 58.88
C LEU A 870 28.98 -42.56 57.67
N TRP A 871 28.38 -41.38 57.77
CA TRP A 871 28.46 -40.35 56.74
C TRP A 871 29.91 -39.96 56.42
N ASN A 872 30.71 -39.64 57.43
CA ASN A 872 32.12 -39.27 57.25
C ASN A 872 32.96 -40.42 56.69
N ALA A 873 32.72 -41.65 57.16
CA ALA A 873 33.43 -42.83 56.67
C ALA A 873 33.11 -43.11 55.19
N LEU A 874 31.85 -42.93 54.77
CA LEU A 874 31.46 -43.09 53.38
C LEU A 874 32.06 -42.02 52.47
N LYS A 875 32.10 -40.77 52.93
CA LYS A 875 32.78 -39.69 52.19
C LYS A 875 34.24 -40.03 51.90
N ALA A 876 34.94 -40.53 52.91
CA ALA A 876 36.35 -40.92 52.82
C ALA A 876 36.59 -42.24 52.06
N SER A 877 35.53 -43.00 51.74
CA SER A 877 35.66 -44.31 51.09
C SER A 877 36.27 -44.21 49.69
N PRO A 878 37.30 -45.02 49.35
CA PRO A 878 37.81 -45.16 47.99
C PRO A 878 36.91 -46.02 47.09
N LEU A 879 35.89 -46.70 47.63
CA LEU A 879 35.06 -47.63 46.86
C LEU A 879 34.10 -46.89 45.92
N SER A 880 34.17 -47.22 44.63
CA SER A 880 33.24 -46.70 43.62
C SER A 880 31.89 -47.43 43.62
N GLN A 881 31.83 -48.65 44.16
CA GLN A 881 30.63 -49.48 44.27
C GLN A 881 30.66 -50.25 45.60
N LEU A 882 29.53 -50.26 46.31
CA LEU A 882 29.34 -51.02 47.55
C LEU A 882 28.55 -52.28 47.28
N SER A 883 29.13 -53.43 47.56
CA SER A 883 28.41 -54.70 47.46
C SER A 883 27.33 -54.82 48.57
N ALA A 884 26.33 -55.68 48.36
CA ALA A 884 25.24 -55.89 49.33
C ALA A 884 25.77 -56.35 50.70
N GLU A 885 26.89 -57.04 50.67
CA GLU A 885 27.62 -57.60 51.79
C GLU A 885 28.28 -56.53 52.64
N VAL A 886 29.03 -55.62 52.00
CA VAL A 886 29.64 -54.46 52.66
C VAL A 886 28.55 -53.61 53.32
N VAL A 887 27.41 -53.44 52.64
CA VAL A 887 26.28 -52.66 53.14
C VAL A 887 25.63 -53.31 54.38
N GLU A 888 25.32 -54.60 54.36
CA GLU A 888 24.74 -55.28 55.53
C GLU A 888 25.72 -55.32 56.72
N ASP A 889 27.02 -55.47 56.47
CA ASP A 889 28.05 -55.43 57.52
C ASP A 889 28.11 -54.07 58.22
N ILE A 890 28.05 -53.00 57.44
CA ILE A 890 28.02 -51.63 57.98
C ILE A 890 26.73 -51.38 58.76
N LEU A 891 25.59 -51.88 58.28
CA LEU A 891 24.32 -51.81 59.01
C LEU A 891 24.40 -52.57 60.34
N ALA A 892 25.01 -53.75 60.36
CA ALA A 892 25.21 -54.53 61.59
C ALA A 892 26.15 -53.83 62.57
N LEU A 893 27.24 -53.22 62.09
CA LEU A 893 28.15 -52.40 62.91
C LEU A 893 27.42 -51.21 63.54
N ARG A 894 26.53 -50.56 62.78
CA ARG A 894 25.70 -49.46 63.27
C ARG A 894 24.71 -49.91 64.33
N VAL A 895 23.98 -51.00 64.08
CA VAL A 895 23.03 -51.56 65.06
C VAL A 895 23.75 -51.91 66.36
N PHE A 896 24.93 -52.53 66.27
CA PHE A 896 25.75 -52.80 67.43
C PHE A 896 26.15 -51.53 68.19
N HIS A 897 26.65 -50.52 67.47
CA HIS A 897 27.03 -49.24 68.05
C HIS A 897 25.86 -48.57 68.78
N GLN A 898 24.69 -48.53 68.16
CA GLN A 898 23.46 -47.95 68.75
C GLN A 898 23.02 -48.70 70.01
N GLN A 899 22.90 -50.02 69.94
CA GLN A 899 22.53 -50.86 71.09
C GLN A 899 23.48 -50.67 72.28
N LYS A 900 24.78 -50.52 72.00
CA LYS A 900 25.78 -50.31 73.07
C LYS A 900 25.79 -48.89 73.61
N LEU A 901 25.44 -47.88 72.82
CA LEU A 901 25.22 -46.52 73.33
C LEU A 901 23.95 -46.44 74.19
N GLU A 902 22.88 -47.11 73.82
CA GLU A 902 21.65 -47.21 74.62
C GLU A 902 21.92 -47.92 75.95
N LEU A 903 22.65 -49.04 75.91
CA LEU A 903 23.09 -49.74 77.12
C LEU A 903 23.93 -48.84 78.04
N ASN A 904 24.70 -47.90 77.49
CA ASN A 904 25.43 -46.91 78.28
C ASN A 904 24.51 -45.87 78.94
N LYS A 905 23.44 -45.45 78.25
CA LYS A 905 22.42 -44.57 78.86
C LYS A 905 21.69 -45.26 80.00
N GLU A 906 21.45 -46.56 79.89
CA GLU A 906 20.76 -47.36 80.90
C GLU A 906 21.65 -47.70 82.12
N ASN A 907 22.93 -47.94 81.90
CA ASN A 907 23.84 -48.44 82.94
C ASN A 907 24.92 -47.43 83.39
N GLU A 908 24.88 -46.20 82.88
CA GLU A 908 25.73 -45.07 83.26
C GLU A 908 27.25 -45.36 83.24
N PHE A 909 27.76 -46.14 82.27
CA PHE A 909 29.20 -46.42 82.13
C PHE A 909 30.05 -45.18 81.77
N GLY A 910 29.43 -44.03 81.55
CA GLY A 910 30.05 -42.71 81.47
C GLY A 910 30.54 -42.33 80.07
N GLU A 911 30.95 -41.07 79.91
CA GLU A 911 31.34 -40.48 78.62
C GLU A 911 32.55 -41.20 77.99
N LYS A 912 33.46 -41.69 78.83
CA LYS A 912 34.64 -42.43 78.39
C LYS A 912 34.25 -43.72 77.64
N TYR A 913 33.19 -44.40 78.06
CA TYR A 913 32.66 -45.59 77.38
C TYR A 913 32.11 -45.23 76.00
N SER A 914 31.25 -44.21 75.92
CA SER A 914 30.74 -43.71 74.63
C SER A 914 31.86 -43.28 73.69
N ALA A 915 32.90 -42.62 74.21
CA ALA A 915 34.05 -42.18 73.40
C ALA A 915 34.82 -43.36 72.79
N SER A 916 35.09 -44.43 73.55
CA SER A 916 35.74 -45.63 73.03
C SER A 916 34.86 -46.36 72.02
N LEU A 917 33.54 -46.41 72.27
CA LEU A 917 32.57 -47.03 71.36
C LEU A 917 32.45 -46.26 70.03
N ASN A 918 32.42 -44.94 70.07
CA ASN A 918 32.43 -44.08 68.88
C ASN A 918 33.71 -44.26 68.07
N LYS A 919 34.88 -44.27 68.72
CA LYS A 919 36.18 -44.49 68.05
C LYS A 919 36.27 -45.86 67.39
N PHE A 920 35.80 -46.90 68.08
CA PHE A 920 35.76 -48.24 67.51
C PHE A 920 34.85 -48.28 66.28
N TYR A 921 33.64 -47.73 66.39
CA TYR A 921 32.69 -47.71 65.27
C TYR A 921 33.24 -46.92 64.07
N GLU A 922 33.85 -45.77 64.30
CA GLU A 922 34.52 -44.97 63.27
C GLU A 922 35.63 -45.75 62.56
N GLN A 923 36.50 -46.40 63.32
CA GLN A 923 37.56 -47.24 62.76
C GLN A 923 36.99 -48.44 62.00
N ALA A 924 36.00 -49.13 62.57
CA ALA A 924 35.42 -50.34 61.99
C ALA A 924 34.72 -50.06 60.65
N VAL A 925 33.90 -49.02 60.59
CA VAL A 925 33.22 -48.60 59.36
C VAL A 925 34.24 -48.10 58.32
N GLY A 926 35.22 -47.28 58.73
CA GLY A 926 36.27 -46.80 57.83
C GLY A 926 37.13 -47.93 57.24
N ILE A 927 37.43 -48.96 58.03
CA ILE A 927 38.15 -50.14 57.55
C ILE A 927 37.28 -50.96 56.58
N ARG A 928 36.00 -51.18 56.90
CA ARG A 928 35.09 -51.95 56.02
C ARG A 928 34.87 -51.26 54.68
N LEU A 929 34.93 -49.93 54.66
CA LEU A 929 34.85 -49.10 53.46
C LEU A 929 36.19 -48.91 52.73
N SER A 930 37.28 -49.53 53.17
CA SER A 930 38.59 -49.40 52.51
C SER A 930 38.73 -50.32 51.30
N ASP A 931 39.77 -50.08 50.49
CA ASP A 931 40.19 -50.93 49.37
C ASP A 931 40.98 -52.18 49.81
N LYS A 932 41.14 -52.39 51.12
CA LYS A 932 41.87 -53.54 51.65
C LYS A 932 41.13 -54.85 51.38
N PRO A 933 41.85 -55.97 51.15
CA PRO A 933 41.24 -57.29 51.11
C PRO A 933 40.46 -57.62 52.39
N ALA A 934 39.35 -58.35 52.29
CA ALA A 934 38.44 -58.64 53.40
C ALA A 934 39.14 -59.22 54.64
N LYS A 935 40.15 -60.08 54.45
CA LYS A 935 40.97 -60.63 55.54
C LYS A 935 41.76 -59.54 56.29
N GLN A 936 42.35 -58.60 55.56
CA GLN A 936 43.09 -57.49 56.16
C GLN A 936 42.14 -56.46 56.82
N GLN A 937 40.93 -56.31 56.29
CA GLN A 937 39.89 -55.54 56.95
C GLN A 937 39.53 -56.18 58.30
N ALA A 938 39.33 -57.51 58.36
CA ALA A 938 39.03 -58.24 59.59
C ALA A 938 40.11 -58.06 60.67
N ASP A 939 41.37 -58.26 60.29
CA ASP A 939 42.52 -58.10 61.19
C ASP A 939 42.59 -56.68 61.76
N ALA A 940 42.37 -55.66 60.91
CA ALA A 940 42.40 -54.27 61.32
C ALA A 940 41.21 -53.87 62.23
N ILE A 941 40.02 -54.43 62.02
CA ILE A 941 38.86 -54.17 62.89
C ILE A 941 39.07 -54.81 64.28
N LEU A 942 39.71 -55.98 64.35
CA LEU A 942 40.09 -56.61 65.62
C LEU A 942 41.14 -55.79 66.39
N GLU A 943 42.12 -55.25 65.67
CA GLU A 943 43.12 -54.37 66.26
C GLU A 943 42.49 -53.09 66.81
N ALA A 944 41.56 -52.49 66.06
CA ALA A 944 40.76 -51.34 66.51
C ALA A 944 39.99 -51.64 67.80
N ALA A 945 39.31 -52.80 67.86
CA ALA A 945 38.60 -53.23 69.06
C ALA A 945 39.53 -53.41 70.27
N HIS A 946 40.66 -54.07 70.08
CA HIS A 946 41.62 -54.30 71.15
C HIS A 946 42.20 -52.98 71.67
N LYS A 947 42.54 -52.06 70.77
CA LYS A 947 43.07 -50.74 71.10
C LYS A 947 42.09 -49.91 71.93
N GLU A 948 40.82 -49.87 71.57
CA GLU A 948 39.84 -49.01 72.24
C GLU A 948 39.31 -49.59 73.57
N PHE A 949 39.37 -50.92 73.77
CA PHE A 949 38.72 -51.58 74.92
C PHE A 949 39.63 -52.40 75.85
N SER A 950 40.89 -52.70 75.50
CA SER A 950 41.76 -53.58 76.32
C SER A 950 42.30 -52.92 77.60
N HIS A 951 42.48 -51.60 77.59
CA HIS A 951 43.15 -50.87 78.66
C HIS A 951 42.24 -50.48 79.84
N ARG A 952 40.95 -50.83 79.82
CA ARG A 952 40.00 -50.49 80.90
C ARG A 952 39.38 -51.75 81.48
N HIS A 953 39.44 -51.87 82.81
CA HIS A 953 38.94 -53.05 83.51
C HIS A 953 37.42 -53.25 83.34
N ASP A 954 36.67 -52.16 83.21
CA ASP A 954 35.21 -52.17 83.14
C ASP A 954 34.68 -52.42 81.70
N THR A 955 35.54 -52.41 80.67
CA THR A 955 35.15 -52.61 79.26
C THR A 955 35.49 -54.01 78.72
N ARG A 956 35.95 -54.95 79.56
CA ARG A 956 36.26 -56.33 79.13
C ARG A 956 35.05 -57.06 78.53
N ARG A 957 33.84 -56.77 79.03
CA ARG A 957 32.58 -57.28 78.49
C ARG A 957 32.26 -56.68 77.11
N LEU A 958 32.55 -55.40 76.91
CA LEU A 958 32.40 -54.74 75.61
C LEU A 958 33.39 -55.32 74.58
N LEU A 959 34.64 -55.58 74.96
CA LEU A 959 35.60 -56.25 74.08
C LEU A 959 35.09 -57.63 73.64
N ALA A 960 34.51 -58.41 74.55
CA ALA A 960 33.90 -59.71 74.20
C ALA A 960 32.71 -59.57 73.23
N ASP A 961 31.84 -58.58 73.45
CA ASP A 961 30.71 -58.31 72.56
C ASP A 961 31.16 -57.80 71.17
N VAL A 962 32.21 -56.98 71.11
CA VAL A 962 32.83 -56.52 69.85
C VAL A 962 33.46 -57.69 69.08
N LEU A 963 34.18 -58.56 69.78
CA LEU A 963 34.76 -59.77 69.20
C LEU A 963 33.66 -60.70 68.64
N LEU A 964 32.50 -60.79 69.31
CA LEU A 964 31.36 -61.53 68.81
C LEU A 964 30.79 -60.91 67.51
N VAL A 965 30.64 -59.58 67.47
CA VAL A 965 30.18 -58.89 66.25
C VAL A 965 31.18 -59.07 65.11
N ILE A 966 32.48 -58.98 65.36
CA ILE A 966 33.51 -59.24 64.35
C ILE A 966 33.47 -60.69 63.88
N ALA A 967 33.30 -61.66 64.79
CA ALA A 967 33.14 -63.06 64.40
C ALA A 967 31.91 -63.30 63.49
N THR A 968 30.83 -62.54 63.72
CA THR A 968 29.64 -62.56 62.85
C THR A 968 29.82 -61.80 61.55
N LEU A 969 30.61 -60.72 61.49
CA LEU A 969 30.84 -59.93 60.27
C LEU A 969 31.81 -60.58 59.29
N PHE A 970 32.53 -61.63 59.69
CA PHE A 970 33.60 -62.25 58.89
C PHE A 970 33.40 -63.77 58.77
N GLY A 971 32.14 -64.22 58.76
CA GLY A 971 31.78 -65.59 58.39
C GLY A 971 32.54 -66.69 59.13
N GLY A 972 32.75 -66.55 60.45
CA GLY A 972 33.37 -67.62 61.23
C GLY A 972 34.84 -67.90 60.89
N LEU A 973 35.63 -66.86 60.60
CA LEU A 973 37.11 -66.93 60.54
C LEU A 973 37.75 -67.26 61.91
N GLY A 974 37.53 -68.49 62.39
CA GLY A 974 38.14 -69.05 63.62
C GLY A 974 39.68 -69.08 63.58
N ALA A 975 40.29 -68.91 62.41
CA ALA A 975 41.73 -68.81 62.23
C ALA A 975 42.31 -67.48 62.72
N ILE A 976 41.61 -66.35 62.59
CA ILE A 976 42.11 -65.06 63.10
C ILE A 976 41.97 -65.00 64.63
N PHE A 977 40.92 -65.60 65.19
CA PHE A 977 40.80 -65.75 66.65
C PHE A 977 41.89 -66.63 67.27
N MET A 978 42.38 -67.64 66.54
CA MET A 978 43.59 -68.37 66.94
C MET A 978 44.86 -67.56 66.71
N ALA A 979 44.99 -66.83 65.60
CA ALA A 979 46.18 -66.04 65.30
C ALA A 979 46.36 -64.84 66.25
N ALA A 980 45.30 -64.09 66.55
CA ALA A 980 45.30 -63.03 67.57
C ALA A 980 45.52 -63.59 68.99
N ARG A 981 45.00 -64.80 69.30
CA ARG A 981 45.33 -65.53 70.54
C ARG A 981 46.79 -65.96 70.63
N VAL A 982 47.43 -66.27 69.50
CA VAL A 982 48.83 -66.72 69.43
C VAL A 982 49.81 -65.53 69.39
N PHE A 983 49.44 -64.42 68.75
CA PHE A 983 50.33 -63.26 68.59
C PHE A 983 50.38 -62.36 69.83
N ILE A 984 49.32 -62.34 70.65
CA ILE A 984 49.21 -61.32 71.70
C ILE A 984 49.66 -61.81 73.09
N GLN A 985 49.61 -63.10 73.45
CA GLN A 985 50.08 -63.55 74.77
C GLN A 985 50.65 -64.98 74.77
N LYS A 986 51.96 -65.13 75.00
CA LYS A 986 52.63 -66.41 75.31
C LYS A 986 52.27 -66.92 76.73
N GLN A 987 51.00 -67.17 77.03
CA GLN A 987 50.52 -67.94 78.20
C GLN A 987 49.17 -68.63 77.93
N PRO A 988 48.87 -69.79 78.56
CA PRO A 988 47.56 -70.44 78.46
C PRO A 988 46.51 -69.88 79.44
N ALA A 989 45.32 -69.61 78.87
CA ALA A 989 43.96 -69.63 79.44
C ALA A 989 43.54 -68.62 80.54
N PHE A 990 42.73 -67.63 80.15
CA PHE A 990 41.54 -67.24 80.90
C PHE A 990 40.36 -68.02 80.26
N PHE A 991 39.50 -68.81 80.91
CA PHE A 991 39.00 -68.89 82.29
C PHE A 991 38.68 -70.36 82.68
N SER A 992 38.25 -70.56 83.93
CA SER A 992 37.77 -71.82 84.53
C SER A 992 36.85 -72.70 83.66
N LYS A 993 36.86 -74.01 83.96
CA LYS A 993 36.24 -75.15 83.25
C LYS A 993 34.70 -75.16 83.14
N THR A 994 34.08 -74.21 82.44
CA THR A 994 32.70 -74.37 81.95
C THR A 994 32.47 -73.60 80.65
N ALA A 995 32.03 -74.29 79.60
CA ALA A 995 31.64 -73.66 78.34
C ALA A 995 30.37 -72.81 78.57
N THR A 996 30.38 -71.56 78.13
CA THR A 996 29.17 -70.72 78.18
C THR A 996 28.25 -71.05 77.00
N GLU A 997 26.92 -70.94 77.17
CA GLU A 997 25.91 -71.25 76.13
C GLU A 997 26.20 -70.57 74.78
N ARG A 998 26.76 -69.35 74.78
CA ARG A 998 27.15 -68.62 73.56
C ARG A 998 28.33 -69.24 72.80
N GLU A 999 29.21 -69.98 73.47
CA GLU A 999 30.34 -70.69 72.85
C GLU A 999 29.89 -71.99 72.15
N VAL A 1000 28.75 -72.53 72.56
CA VAL A 1000 28.08 -73.69 71.94
C VAL A 1000 27.29 -73.26 70.71
N ASP A 1001 26.67 -72.08 70.72
CA ASP A 1001 25.97 -71.54 69.56
C ASP A 1001 26.92 -71.10 68.45
N LEU A 1002 28.08 -70.51 68.79
CA LEU A 1002 29.11 -70.11 67.83
C LEU A 1002 29.64 -71.29 66.99
N ARG A 1003 29.68 -72.50 67.56
CA ARG A 1003 30.16 -73.71 66.87
C ARG A 1003 29.18 -74.26 65.84
N LYS A 1004 27.89 -73.90 65.93
CA LYS A 1004 26.86 -74.36 64.98
C LYS A 1004 26.82 -73.52 63.69
N TRP A 1005 27.52 -72.38 63.65
CA TRP A 1005 27.36 -71.34 62.62
C TRP A 1005 28.51 -71.28 61.60
N VAL A 1006 29.48 -72.21 61.67
CA VAL A 1006 30.70 -72.17 60.84
C VAL A 1006 30.67 -73.28 59.78
N ASN A 1007 30.42 -72.90 58.53
CA ASN A 1007 30.78 -73.67 57.33
C ASN A 1007 31.87 -72.92 56.57
N ILE A 1008 32.91 -73.62 56.13
CA ILE A 1008 34.13 -73.06 55.52
C ILE A 1008 34.00 -73.06 54.00
N PRO A 1009 34.04 -71.91 53.30
CA PRO A 1009 34.37 -71.85 51.88
C PRO A 1009 35.87 -71.63 51.68
N VAL A 1010 36.39 -72.17 50.59
CA VAL A 1010 37.77 -72.04 50.11
C VAL A 1010 37.73 -71.09 48.91
N GLU A 1011 38.57 -70.05 48.96
CA GLU A 1011 38.98 -69.09 47.92
C GLU A 1011 38.54 -67.62 48.04
N ASP A 1012 39.53 -66.77 47.72
CA ASP A 1012 39.57 -65.32 47.75
C ASP A 1012 38.67 -64.72 46.65
N GLU A 1013 37.48 -64.24 47.02
CA GLU A 1013 36.74 -63.28 46.19
C GLU A 1013 36.39 -62.05 47.02
N ALA A 1014 36.64 -60.87 46.43
CA ALA A 1014 36.56 -59.58 47.11
C ALA A 1014 35.14 -59.17 47.58
N ASN A 1015 34.09 -59.92 47.21
CA ASN A 1015 32.68 -59.54 47.40
C ASN A 1015 31.80 -60.65 47.99
N THR A 1016 32.31 -61.53 48.86
CA THR A 1016 31.49 -62.61 49.47
C THR A 1016 30.65 -62.11 50.64
N ARG A 1017 29.40 -62.62 50.78
CA ARG A 1017 28.45 -62.26 51.85
C ARG A 1017 28.83 -62.86 53.17
N LEU A 1018 28.94 -62.01 54.19
CA LEU A 1018 29.58 -62.39 55.43
C LEU A 1018 28.63 -62.64 56.61
N VAL A 1019 27.29 -62.58 56.45
CA VAL A 1019 26.26 -63.34 57.24
C VAL A 1019 24.81 -63.19 56.68
N SER A 1020 23.94 -64.18 56.97
CA SER A 1020 22.46 -64.11 56.95
C SER A 1020 21.91 -64.12 58.38
N VAL A 1021 21.09 -63.13 58.75
CA VAL A 1021 20.41 -63.07 60.06
C VAL A 1021 19.07 -63.84 59.97
N PRO A 1022 18.65 -64.66 60.96
CA PRO A 1022 17.26 -65.08 61.08
C PRO A 1022 16.43 -63.99 61.78
N ALA A 1023 15.15 -63.87 61.38
CA ALA A 1023 14.17 -62.84 61.77
C ALA A 1023 14.22 -62.34 63.22
#